data_AF-A0AB39V3E1-F1
#
_entry.id   AF-A0AB39V3E1-F1
#
_cell.length_a   1.000
_cell.length_b   1.000
_cell.length_c   1.000
_cell.angle_alpha   90.00
_cell.angle_beta   90.00
_cell.angle_gamma   90.00
#
_symmetry.space_group_name_H-M   'P 1'
#
loop_
_entity.id
_entity.type
_entity.pdbx_description
1 polymer ?
#
loop_
_entity_poly.entity_id
_entity_poly.type
_entity_poly.pdbx_seq_one_letter_code
_entity_poly.pdbx_strand_id
1 'polypeptide(L)'
;MNNFYNIKKQKIKFSKSLIIWVFFLLIGIVIPSIVAIKNESQKEETSRFYNWEIAKELSRGTVFQQKVYIPGYITKYGVSFTTYGRNNKGKIKIELSQGSKKKVEIVDMSKIKDNEIYFFNLNFFQFKKGEAILRIEGIDGEVGNSVSMHETEDIMYGELFQNGENTEKSLVQRIEFYEINAIVTGQIIFLFLAILSYFYFLKLIRKQKKNNIKIYIVTALIAFFLINIKAPVLTFRTEPIAEEFFDFFYYAREKGILENVFRMEGGYFPLFHRLIAIFITKLGFSAKWTIFFMSNVAILIISFGASIFTLHRFKKYGNIFFRFTISILFSAFNIFPYLQTHTFITFGYMNIIMIFYISLIDFNELKKKNYILLMILTVLLCISKLHYITLLPVAMGILILLWKKLKIRDKIFLICIMLSTMIQLAYTYRHTKNWIRFANEPEYKIVGRHTWVWLRPVGRLKILEIINIGTHQIVQQFISIFNFGIEKTQNAFNLNVVYLIMFIIAAGILVYISIKNKNRESVVVLSLLSLIFINSYLNVISKVWSGLNLWSTEFSAINTRFAVLTKIPMLLILILIPFILKKYTKKNRKELIILYNFLIFFIVIKYSLLINDNIFKYNEVHSDWKIYSKFYKNKSWTLPIYPFFIMENQKGYYIGKQIEKMEYTFFLGEKYYLDDLNSKEEITEMVLPKPLKLEYLYTKRVRDYNFDKIKLIGYDIQGNKVLELLQLNDKERSYIGFKNDFPNKEIVKIQFVNENNKKAYIVPEIVIGTP
;
A
#
# COMPACT_ATOMS: atom_id res chain seq x y z
N MET A 1 42.39 -52.05 -10.31
CA MET A 1 43.12 -51.12 -11.21
C MET A 1 42.17 -50.70 -12.34
N ASN A 2 41.93 -49.39 -12.44
CA ASN A 2 41.41 -48.59 -13.56
C ASN A 2 40.22 -49.07 -14.43
N ASN A 3 39.03 -48.50 -14.20
CA ASN A 3 38.60 -47.33 -14.98
C ASN A 3 37.30 -46.72 -14.44
N PHE A 4 37.50 -45.76 -13.52
CA PHE A 4 36.54 -44.72 -13.15
C PHE A 4 36.61 -43.58 -14.19
N TYR A 5 35.51 -42.83 -14.33
CA TYR A 5 35.30 -41.62 -15.15
C TYR A 5 34.77 -41.81 -16.57
N ASN A 6 33.43 -41.82 -16.67
CA ASN A 6 32.76 -41.22 -17.82
C ASN A 6 31.62 -40.29 -17.36
N ILE A 7 32.03 -39.10 -16.89
CA ILE A 7 31.10 -37.98 -16.63
C ILE A 7 30.75 -37.37 -17.99
N LYS A 8 29.64 -37.82 -18.60
CA LYS A 8 29.01 -37.07 -19.69
C LYS A 8 28.51 -35.74 -19.15
N LYS A 9 29.26 -34.66 -19.44
CA LYS A 9 28.80 -33.27 -19.38
C LYS A 9 27.52 -33.14 -20.22
N GLN A 10 26.36 -33.13 -19.56
CA GLN A 10 25.14 -32.58 -20.17
C GLN A 10 25.36 -31.07 -20.38
N LYS A 11 25.81 -30.68 -21.58
CA LYS A 11 25.68 -29.32 -22.09
C LYS A 11 24.18 -29.00 -22.13
N ILE A 12 23.69 -28.29 -21.12
CA ILE A 12 22.36 -27.68 -21.14
C ILE A 12 22.33 -26.76 -22.38
N LYS A 13 21.45 -27.05 -23.35
CA LYS A 13 21.17 -26.17 -24.50
C LYS A 13 20.71 -24.81 -23.98
N PHE A 14 21.64 -23.85 -23.98
CA PHE A 14 21.51 -22.55 -23.31
C PHE A 14 20.49 -21.62 -23.98
N SER A 15 20.19 -21.80 -25.27
CA SER A 15 19.39 -20.83 -26.04
C SER A 15 17.93 -20.72 -25.61
N LYS A 16 17.24 -21.83 -25.32
CA LYS A 16 15.81 -21.79 -24.90
C LYS A 16 15.60 -21.35 -23.45
N SER A 17 16.58 -21.57 -22.57
CA SER A 17 16.49 -21.12 -21.16
C SER A 17 16.84 -19.64 -21.00
N LEU A 18 17.68 -19.09 -21.88
CA LEU A 18 18.05 -17.68 -21.88
C LEU A 18 16.82 -16.78 -22.07
N ILE A 19 15.91 -17.13 -22.97
CA ILE A 19 14.67 -16.36 -23.23
C ILE A 19 13.86 -16.20 -21.94
N ILE A 20 13.65 -17.28 -21.20
CA ILE A 20 12.86 -17.24 -19.95
C ILE A 20 13.58 -16.41 -18.86
N TRP A 21 14.91 -16.46 -18.80
CA TRP A 21 15.68 -15.68 -17.84
C TRP A 21 15.63 -14.18 -18.16
N VAL A 22 15.84 -13.81 -19.42
CA VAL A 22 15.73 -12.42 -19.88
C VAL A 22 14.30 -11.92 -19.72
N PHE A 23 13.31 -12.73 -20.06
CA PHE A 23 11.90 -12.42 -19.86
C PHE A 23 11.58 -12.10 -18.40
N PHE A 24 12.03 -12.93 -17.45
CA PHE A 24 11.80 -12.66 -16.03
C PHE A 24 12.56 -11.41 -15.55
N LEU A 25 13.79 -11.20 -16.02
CA LEU A 25 14.53 -9.98 -15.69
C LEU A 25 13.74 -8.73 -16.14
N LEU A 26 13.28 -8.71 -17.39
CA LEU A 26 12.56 -7.56 -17.93
C LEU A 26 11.17 -7.40 -17.29
N ILE A 27 10.32 -8.41 -17.39
CA ILE A 27 8.91 -8.32 -16.98
C ILE A 27 8.74 -8.51 -15.47
N GLY A 28 9.57 -9.32 -14.83
CA GLY A 28 9.48 -9.63 -13.40
C GLY A 28 10.21 -8.65 -12.48
N ILE A 29 11.26 -7.96 -12.98
CA ILE A 29 12.10 -7.05 -12.18
C ILE A 29 12.11 -5.64 -12.78
N VAL A 30 12.63 -5.46 -13.99
CA VAL A 30 12.99 -4.13 -14.52
C VAL A 30 11.76 -3.27 -14.81
N ILE A 31 10.84 -3.71 -15.67
CA ILE A 31 9.64 -2.95 -16.05
C ILE A 31 8.79 -2.57 -14.82
N PRO A 32 8.36 -3.50 -13.95
CA PRO A 32 7.52 -3.12 -12.82
C PRO A 32 8.25 -2.22 -11.81
N SER A 33 9.57 -2.32 -11.71
CA SER A 33 10.35 -1.41 -10.87
C SER A 33 10.43 -0.01 -11.48
N ILE A 34 10.63 0.11 -12.79
CA ILE A 34 10.65 1.39 -13.49
C ILE A 34 9.29 2.08 -13.38
N VAL A 35 8.18 1.35 -13.52
CA VAL A 35 6.85 1.94 -13.37
C VAL A 35 6.62 2.40 -11.92
N ALA A 36 7.03 1.63 -10.92
CA ALA A 36 6.95 2.06 -9.52
C ALA A 36 7.78 3.32 -9.23
N ILE A 37 9.00 3.40 -9.78
CA ILE A 37 9.87 4.58 -9.69
C ILE A 37 9.24 5.78 -10.41
N LYS A 38 8.67 5.56 -11.60
CA LYS A 38 7.99 6.60 -12.38
C LYS A 38 6.81 7.17 -11.60
N ASN A 39 5.95 6.32 -11.03
CA ASN A 39 4.79 6.73 -10.23
C ASN A 39 5.19 7.56 -9.00
N GLU A 40 6.33 7.26 -8.38
CA GLU A 40 6.85 8.04 -7.25
C GLU A 40 7.44 9.38 -7.71
N SER A 41 8.21 9.37 -8.80
CA SER A 41 8.94 10.54 -9.32
C SER A 41 8.06 11.55 -10.07
N GLN A 42 7.00 11.12 -10.73
CA GLN A 42 6.14 12.00 -11.51
C GLN A 42 5.24 12.81 -10.57
N LYS A 43 5.33 14.13 -10.67
CA LYS A 43 4.52 15.10 -9.93
C LYS A 43 3.72 15.94 -10.92
N GLU A 44 2.55 16.35 -10.47
CA GLU A 44 1.66 17.22 -11.22
C GLU A 44 1.08 18.24 -10.26
N GLU A 45 1.25 19.52 -10.58
CA GLU A 45 0.66 20.61 -9.82
C GLU A 45 -0.23 21.45 -10.73
N THR A 46 -1.40 21.79 -10.21
CA THR A 46 -2.41 22.61 -10.89
C THR A 46 -2.86 23.73 -9.97
N SER A 47 -3.05 24.93 -10.51
CA SER A 47 -3.75 26.02 -9.80
C SER A 47 -5.15 25.57 -9.42
N ARG A 48 -5.59 25.96 -8.22
CA ARG A 48 -7.00 25.85 -7.82
C ARG A 48 -7.78 27.00 -8.45
N PHE A 49 -9.08 26.82 -8.68
CA PHE A 49 -9.95 27.80 -9.35
C PHE A 49 -10.64 28.74 -8.35
N TYR A 50 -9.92 29.22 -7.33
CA TYR A 50 -10.48 30.12 -6.33
C TYR A 50 -10.76 31.50 -6.92
N ASN A 51 -12.00 31.99 -6.76
CA ASN A 51 -12.50 33.25 -7.33
C ASN A 51 -11.99 33.46 -8.76
N TRP A 52 -12.20 32.43 -9.58
CA TRP A 52 -11.72 32.33 -10.94
C TRP A 52 -12.36 33.39 -11.83
N GLU A 53 -11.50 34.13 -12.54
CA GLU A 53 -11.89 35.21 -13.43
C GLU A 53 -11.08 35.14 -14.74
N ILE A 54 -11.46 36.00 -15.68
CA ILE A 54 -10.77 36.15 -16.95
C ILE A 54 -9.97 37.46 -16.91
N ALA A 55 -8.67 37.35 -17.22
CA ALA A 55 -7.76 38.47 -17.36
C ALA A 55 -8.21 39.43 -18.47
N LYS A 56 -7.58 40.62 -18.52
CA LYS A 56 -7.69 41.48 -19.71
C LYS A 56 -7.11 40.79 -20.95
N GLU A 57 -7.68 41.12 -22.10
CA GLU A 57 -7.25 40.58 -23.39
C GLU A 57 -5.76 40.88 -23.67
N LEU A 58 -5.05 39.90 -24.26
CA LEU A 58 -3.66 40.00 -24.70
C LEU A 58 -3.52 40.81 -26.00
N SER A 59 -4.05 42.03 -26.01
CA SER A 59 -3.89 42.99 -27.11
C SER A 59 -2.45 43.52 -27.21
N ARG A 60 -2.12 44.17 -28.33
CA ARG A 60 -0.79 44.73 -28.60
C ARG A 60 -0.26 45.57 -27.44
N GLY A 61 0.89 45.18 -26.91
CA GLY A 61 1.58 45.88 -25.81
C GLY A 61 1.11 45.48 -24.41
N THR A 62 0.08 44.64 -24.27
CA THR A 62 -0.32 44.08 -22.98
C THR A 62 0.70 43.04 -22.53
N VAL A 63 1.25 43.22 -21.33
CA VAL A 63 2.25 42.34 -20.73
C VAL A 63 1.77 41.83 -19.39
N PHE A 64 1.77 40.51 -19.25
CA PHE A 64 1.58 39.83 -17.98
C PHE A 64 2.90 39.22 -17.54
N GLN A 65 3.25 39.37 -16.27
CA GLN A 65 4.46 38.84 -15.68
C GLN A 65 4.15 38.16 -14.36
N GLN A 66 4.60 36.91 -14.19
CA GLN A 66 4.46 36.19 -12.93
C GLN A 66 5.79 35.58 -12.54
N LYS A 67 6.15 35.71 -11.26
CA LYS A 67 7.28 34.98 -10.68
C LYS A 67 6.84 33.55 -10.39
N VAL A 68 7.47 32.57 -11.04
CA VAL A 68 7.07 31.16 -10.97
C VAL A 68 8.21 30.32 -10.40
N TYR A 69 7.89 29.21 -9.75
CA TYR A 69 8.91 28.27 -9.26
C TYR A 69 9.11 27.13 -10.25
N ILE A 70 10.34 26.93 -10.70
CA ILE A 70 10.75 25.80 -11.53
C ILE A 70 11.17 24.65 -10.60
N PRO A 71 10.45 23.52 -10.57
CA PRO A 71 10.82 22.37 -9.74
C PRO A 71 12.06 21.60 -10.27
N GLY A 72 12.47 21.88 -11.52
CA GLY A 72 13.45 21.09 -12.27
C GLY A 72 12.79 19.93 -13.03
N TYR A 73 13.42 19.47 -14.12
CA TYR A 73 12.93 18.37 -14.98
C TYR A 73 11.43 18.46 -15.36
N ILE A 74 11.00 19.65 -15.78
CA ILE A 74 9.64 19.88 -16.28
C ILE A 74 9.41 19.07 -17.56
N THR A 75 8.31 18.32 -17.61
CA THR A 75 7.85 17.63 -18.81
C THR A 75 6.80 18.43 -19.56
N LYS A 76 5.93 19.14 -18.83
CA LYS A 76 4.95 20.07 -19.40
C LYS A 76 4.73 21.25 -18.48
N TYR A 77 4.54 22.42 -19.07
CA TYR A 77 4.09 23.60 -18.35
C TYR A 77 3.16 24.40 -19.26
N GLY A 78 2.00 24.78 -18.73
CA GLY A 78 1.00 25.53 -19.49
C GLY A 78 0.14 26.42 -18.62
N VAL A 79 -0.53 27.35 -19.30
CA VAL A 79 -1.49 28.31 -18.73
C VAL A 79 -2.83 28.15 -19.45
N SER A 80 -3.92 28.37 -18.72
CA SER A 80 -5.27 28.29 -19.27
C SER A 80 -5.65 29.59 -19.99
N PHE A 81 -6.21 29.47 -21.20
CA PHE A 81 -6.65 30.59 -22.03
C PHE A 81 -8.15 30.48 -22.35
N THR A 82 -8.77 31.63 -22.62
CA THR A 82 -10.12 31.73 -23.19
C THR A 82 -10.11 32.53 -24.49
N THR A 83 -10.90 32.04 -25.43
CA THR A 83 -11.14 32.62 -26.76
C THR A 83 -12.49 33.32 -26.83
N TYR A 84 -13.31 33.20 -25.78
CA TYR A 84 -14.72 33.62 -25.75
C TYR A 84 -15.58 32.96 -26.84
N GLY A 85 -15.16 31.79 -27.35
CA GLY A 85 -15.78 31.12 -28.50
C GLY A 85 -15.62 31.84 -29.84
N ARG A 86 -14.61 32.72 -29.97
CA ARG A 86 -14.37 33.57 -31.16
C ARG A 86 -13.19 33.07 -31.98
N ASN A 87 -13.13 33.50 -33.25
CA ASN A 87 -11.94 33.32 -34.09
C ASN A 87 -10.92 34.42 -33.77
N ASN A 88 -9.99 34.14 -32.86
CA ASN A 88 -8.96 35.10 -32.48
C ASN A 88 -7.86 35.25 -33.54
N LYS A 89 -7.33 36.47 -33.66
CA LYS A 89 -6.24 36.82 -34.59
C LYS A 89 -5.13 37.55 -33.86
N GLY A 90 -3.90 37.32 -34.32
CA GLY A 90 -2.68 37.89 -33.73
C GLY A 90 -1.81 36.82 -33.08
N LYS A 91 -0.74 37.26 -32.44
CA LYS A 91 0.31 36.43 -31.84
C LYS A 91 0.58 36.87 -30.42
N ILE A 92 0.85 35.88 -29.58
CA ILE A 92 1.37 36.09 -28.23
C ILE A 92 2.81 35.62 -28.16
N LYS A 93 3.59 36.30 -27.33
CA LYS A 93 4.96 35.95 -26.99
C LYS A 93 4.98 35.41 -25.57
N ILE A 94 5.41 34.17 -25.41
CA ILE A 94 5.56 33.50 -24.12
C ILE A 94 7.05 33.39 -23.84
N GLU A 95 7.49 33.97 -22.74
CA GLU A 95 8.90 34.05 -22.36
C GLU A 95 9.09 33.51 -20.94
N LEU A 96 9.99 32.53 -20.80
CA LEU A 96 10.45 32.04 -19.50
C LEU A 96 11.92 32.44 -19.31
N SER A 97 12.22 33.12 -18.21
CA SER A 97 13.57 33.60 -17.90
C SER A 97 14.01 33.24 -16.48
N GLN A 98 15.27 32.84 -16.32
CA GLN A 98 15.89 32.53 -15.03
C GLN A 98 17.37 32.88 -15.07
N GLY A 99 17.78 33.90 -14.32
CA GLY A 99 19.14 34.46 -14.40
C GLY A 99 19.46 34.88 -15.84
N SER A 100 20.58 34.39 -16.39
CA SER A 100 20.98 34.67 -17.78
C SER A 100 20.28 33.81 -18.84
N LYS A 101 19.46 32.83 -18.45
CA LYS A 101 18.79 31.92 -19.38
C LYS A 101 17.42 32.44 -19.74
N LYS A 102 17.10 32.43 -21.04
CA LYS A 102 15.83 32.93 -21.59
C LYS A 102 15.36 32.04 -22.74
N LYS A 103 14.08 31.66 -22.72
CA LYS A 103 13.41 30.96 -23.82
C LYS A 103 12.11 31.64 -24.17
N VAL A 104 11.84 31.72 -25.46
CA VAL A 104 10.71 32.45 -26.03
C VAL A 104 10.02 31.51 -27.01
N GLU A 105 8.69 31.47 -26.93
CA GLU A 105 7.79 30.86 -27.91
C GLU A 105 6.88 31.98 -28.44
N ILE A 106 6.60 31.96 -29.74
CA ILE A 106 5.60 32.83 -30.35
C ILE A 106 4.46 31.94 -30.81
N VAL A 107 3.26 32.19 -30.29
CA VAL A 107 2.07 31.37 -30.53
C VAL A 107 1.06 32.19 -31.31
N ASP A 108 0.53 31.60 -32.37
CA ASP A 108 -0.61 32.14 -33.11
C ASP A 108 -1.88 31.89 -32.29
N MET A 109 -2.63 32.96 -31.99
CA MET A 109 -3.83 32.89 -31.15
C MET A 109 -4.90 31.95 -31.72
N SER A 110 -4.93 31.74 -33.04
CA SER A 110 -5.88 30.83 -33.70
C SER A 110 -5.68 29.35 -33.32
N LYS A 111 -4.50 29.00 -32.77
CA LYS A 111 -4.19 27.63 -32.32
C LYS A 111 -4.58 27.37 -30.87
N ILE A 112 -4.99 28.41 -30.14
CA ILE A 112 -5.43 28.31 -28.75
C ILE A 112 -6.88 27.85 -28.75
N LYS A 113 -7.19 26.88 -27.90
CA LYS A 113 -8.55 26.36 -27.73
C LYS A 113 -9.24 27.03 -26.55
N ASP A 114 -10.55 27.16 -26.66
CA ASP A 114 -11.37 27.83 -25.64
C ASP A 114 -11.37 27.08 -24.31
N ASN A 115 -11.05 27.78 -23.23
CA ASN A 115 -11.04 27.28 -21.85
C ASN A 115 -10.17 26.03 -21.65
N GLU A 116 -9.11 25.86 -22.47
CA GLU A 116 -8.13 24.79 -22.36
C GLU A 116 -6.75 25.31 -21.93
N ILE A 117 -5.97 24.43 -21.31
CA ILE A 117 -4.56 24.71 -20.98
C ILE A 117 -3.71 24.58 -22.24
N TYR A 118 -3.08 25.68 -22.65
CA TYR A 118 -2.05 25.66 -23.68
C TYR A 118 -0.70 25.33 -23.05
N PHE A 119 -0.13 24.18 -23.43
CA PHE A 119 1.20 23.77 -22.99
C PHE A 119 2.28 24.40 -23.85
N PHE A 120 3.22 25.09 -23.21
CA PHE A 120 4.29 25.81 -23.89
C PHE A 120 5.29 24.85 -24.53
N ASN A 121 5.70 25.16 -25.76
CA ASN A 121 6.79 24.50 -26.46
C ASN A 121 8.14 25.16 -26.15
N LEU A 122 8.51 25.17 -24.87
CA LEU A 122 9.79 25.69 -24.39
C LEU A 122 10.72 24.53 -24.01
N ASN A 123 12.01 24.63 -24.37
CA ASN A 123 13.00 23.64 -23.92
C ASN A 123 13.34 23.88 -22.44
N PHE A 124 12.65 23.16 -21.54
CA PHE A 124 12.78 23.34 -20.09
C PHE A 124 14.07 22.80 -19.49
N PHE A 125 14.83 21.94 -20.20
CA PHE A 125 16.06 21.31 -19.68
C PHE A 125 17.14 22.30 -19.28
N GLN A 126 17.08 23.54 -19.80
CA GLN A 126 18.05 24.56 -19.49
C GLN A 126 17.79 25.23 -18.13
N PHE A 127 16.58 25.18 -17.60
CA PHE A 127 16.23 25.83 -16.33
C PHE A 127 16.61 24.92 -15.14
N LYS A 128 17.15 25.52 -14.09
CA LYS A 128 17.48 24.85 -12.83
C LYS A 128 16.30 24.97 -11.86
N LYS A 129 16.28 24.10 -10.85
CA LYS A 129 15.33 24.22 -9.73
C LYS A 129 15.48 25.59 -9.07
N GLY A 130 14.40 26.34 -8.91
CA GLY A 130 14.41 27.69 -8.33
C GLY A 130 13.42 28.64 -9.01
N GLU A 131 13.44 29.89 -8.60
CA GLU A 131 12.55 30.93 -9.12
C GLU A 131 12.88 31.27 -10.58
N ALA A 132 11.86 31.63 -11.35
CA ALA A 132 11.92 32.12 -12.72
C ALA A 132 10.83 33.18 -12.95
N ILE A 133 10.90 33.88 -14.06
CA ILE A 133 9.90 34.86 -14.47
C ILE A 133 9.25 34.35 -15.75
N LEU A 134 7.93 34.12 -15.69
CA LEU A 134 7.07 33.90 -16.85
C LEU A 134 6.52 35.25 -17.30
N ARG A 135 6.70 35.58 -18.58
CA ARG A 135 6.18 36.78 -19.20
C ARG A 135 5.37 36.40 -20.44
N ILE A 136 4.13 36.86 -20.52
CA ILE A 136 3.23 36.63 -21.65
C ILE A 136 2.81 37.99 -22.21
N GLU A 137 3.09 38.24 -23.48
CA GLU A 137 2.94 39.55 -24.13
C GLU A 137 2.12 39.43 -25.43
N GLY A 138 1.14 40.32 -25.62
CA GLY A 138 0.43 40.47 -26.89
C GLY A 138 1.27 41.25 -27.91
N ILE A 139 1.58 40.64 -29.06
CA ILE A 139 2.42 41.26 -30.10
C ILE A 139 1.59 42.18 -30.99
N ASP A 140 0.53 41.63 -31.58
CA ASP A 140 -0.31 42.27 -32.62
C ASP A 140 -1.80 41.91 -32.47
N GLY A 141 -2.22 41.51 -31.26
CA GLY A 141 -3.63 41.25 -30.94
C GLY A 141 -4.47 42.54 -30.89
N GLU A 142 -5.70 42.47 -31.41
CA GLU A 142 -6.69 43.55 -31.36
C GLU A 142 -7.75 43.29 -30.28
N VAL A 143 -8.23 44.35 -29.64
CA VAL A 143 -9.30 44.26 -28.63
C VAL A 143 -10.59 43.72 -29.27
N GLY A 144 -11.25 42.78 -28.62
CA GLY A 144 -12.43 42.04 -29.11
C GLY A 144 -12.08 40.80 -29.94
N ASN A 145 -10.86 40.72 -30.47
CA ASN A 145 -10.35 39.64 -31.32
C ASN A 145 -9.12 38.93 -30.73
N SER A 146 -8.70 39.25 -29.51
CA SER A 146 -7.55 38.63 -28.82
C SER A 146 -8.00 37.59 -27.79
N VAL A 147 -7.09 36.70 -27.40
CA VAL A 147 -7.31 35.76 -26.29
C VAL A 147 -7.09 36.42 -24.94
N SER A 148 -7.73 35.89 -23.91
CA SER A 148 -7.47 36.23 -22.51
C SER A 148 -6.94 35.01 -21.76
N MET A 149 -6.33 35.25 -20.59
CA MET A 149 -5.91 34.17 -19.69
C MET A 149 -6.89 34.04 -18.53
N HIS A 150 -6.89 32.88 -17.89
CA HIS A 150 -7.62 32.69 -16.65
C HIS A 150 -6.74 33.05 -15.45
N GLU A 151 -7.33 33.80 -14.51
CA GLU A 151 -6.69 34.21 -13.26
C GLU A 151 -7.46 33.65 -12.05
N THR A 152 -6.75 33.49 -10.95
CA THR A 152 -7.30 32.96 -9.69
C THR A 152 -6.61 33.63 -8.50
N GLU A 153 -7.30 33.70 -7.37
CA GLU A 153 -6.71 34.12 -6.09
C GLU A 153 -5.69 33.12 -5.51
N ASP A 154 -5.44 32.00 -6.19
CA ASP A 154 -4.35 31.07 -5.88
C ASP A 154 -2.95 31.69 -6.18
N ILE A 155 -2.51 32.62 -5.33
CA ILE A 155 -1.23 33.34 -5.43
C ILE A 155 0.02 32.55 -4.98
N MET A 156 -0.16 31.30 -4.55
CA MET A 156 0.95 30.47 -4.06
C MET A 156 1.98 30.14 -5.13
N TYR A 157 1.59 30.20 -6.40
CA TYR A 157 2.50 30.00 -7.53
C TYR A 157 3.12 31.30 -8.06
N GLY A 158 2.94 32.40 -7.35
CA GLY A 158 3.37 33.72 -7.75
C GLY A 158 2.21 34.70 -7.86
N GLU A 159 2.53 35.97 -7.69
CA GLU A 159 1.61 37.07 -8.01
C GLU A 159 1.81 37.47 -9.46
N LEU A 160 0.69 37.73 -10.11
CA LEU A 160 0.60 38.20 -11.48
C LEU A 160 0.68 39.73 -11.49
N PHE A 161 1.54 40.25 -12.34
CA PHE A 161 1.68 41.65 -12.61
C PHE A 161 1.18 41.92 -14.02
N GLN A 162 0.24 42.84 -14.16
CA GLN A 162 -0.22 43.33 -15.44
C GLN A 162 0.40 44.70 -15.69
N ASN A 163 1.20 44.84 -16.75
CA ASN A 163 1.88 46.09 -17.12
C ASN A 163 2.65 46.75 -15.95
N GLY A 164 3.13 45.95 -14.99
CA GLY A 164 3.86 46.41 -13.80
C GLY A 164 3.01 46.58 -12.54
N GLU A 165 1.67 46.52 -12.62
CA GLU A 165 0.77 46.59 -11.47
C GLU A 165 0.41 45.18 -10.97
N ASN A 166 0.44 44.97 -9.65
CA ASN A 166 0.08 43.69 -9.04
C ASN A 166 -1.44 43.49 -9.10
N THR A 167 -1.90 42.36 -9.63
CA THR A 167 -3.34 42.06 -9.71
C THR A 167 -3.89 41.38 -8.46
N GLU A 168 -3.02 41.08 -7.48
CA GLU A 168 -3.32 40.25 -6.30
C GLU A 168 -3.80 38.83 -6.65
N LYS A 169 -3.64 38.42 -7.91
CA LYS A 169 -4.05 37.13 -8.46
C LYS A 169 -2.86 36.40 -9.09
N SER A 170 -3.11 35.22 -9.62
CA SER A 170 -2.14 34.32 -10.27
C SER A 170 -2.77 33.67 -11.48
N LEU A 171 -1.95 33.26 -12.44
CA LEU A 171 -2.40 32.50 -13.60
C LEU A 171 -2.93 31.12 -13.20
N VAL A 172 -4.02 30.70 -13.83
CA VAL A 172 -4.44 29.28 -13.81
C VAL A 172 -3.46 28.50 -14.66
N GLN A 173 -2.64 27.67 -14.01
CA GLN A 173 -1.53 26.96 -14.64
C GLN A 173 -1.47 25.49 -14.23
N ARG A 174 -0.77 24.70 -15.05
CA ARG A 174 -0.48 23.29 -14.80
C ARG A 174 0.96 22.96 -15.15
N ILE A 175 1.63 22.27 -14.25
CA ILE A 175 3.02 21.83 -14.40
C ILE A 175 3.13 20.34 -14.10
N GLU A 176 3.72 19.59 -15.04
CA GLU A 176 4.11 18.20 -14.88
C GLU A 176 5.64 18.14 -14.83
N PHE A 177 6.21 17.41 -13.86
CA PHE A 177 7.66 17.32 -13.70
C PHE A 177 8.11 16.01 -13.03
N TYR A 178 9.41 15.71 -13.12
CA TYR A 178 10.04 14.61 -12.39
C TYR A 178 10.83 15.11 -11.18
N GLU A 179 10.54 14.56 -10.01
CA GLU A 179 11.29 14.80 -8.79
C GLU A 179 12.17 13.59 -8.45
N ILE A 180 13.49 13.80 -8.39
CA ILE A 180 14.44 12.82 -7.88
C ILE A 180 14.72 13.12 -6.41
N ASN A 181 13.81 12.67 -5.55
CA ASN A 181 13.98 12.76 -4.10
C ASN A 181 14.74 11.54 -3.54
N ALA A 182 14.94 11.52 -2.23
CA ALA A 182 15.65 10.43 -1.56
C ALA A 182 14.88 9.09 -1.58
N ILE A 183 13.57 9.09 -1.84
CA ILE A 183 12.77 7.87 -2.04
C ILE A 183 13.09 7.27 -3.41
N VAL A 184 12.98 8.07 -4.46
CA VAL A 184 13.33 7.69 -5.83
C VAL A 184 14.77 7.19 -5.91
N THR A 185 15.70 7.89 -5.25
CA THR A 185 17.10 7.47 -5.15
C THR A 185 17.23 6.09 -4.48
N GLY A 186 16.53 5.87 -3.37
CA GLY A 186 16.49 4.57 -2.69
C GLY A 186 15.93 3.46 -3.59
N GLN A 187 14.83 3.71 -4.29
CA GLN A 187 14.23 2.75 -5.23
C GLN A 187 15.20 2.38 -6.36
N ILE A 188 15.92 3.35 -6.93
CA ILE A 188 16.95 3.11 -7.96
C ILE A 188 18.08 2.23 -7.41
N ILE A 189 18.56 2.49 -6.19
CA ILE A 189 19.58 1.65 -5.52
C ILE A 189 19.06 0.22 -5.36
N PHE A 190 17.83 0.05 -4.88
CA PHE A 190 17.24 -1.28 -4.71
C PHE A 190 17.00 -2.01 -6.03
N LEU A 191 16.70 -1.29 -7.13
CA LEU A 191 16.63 -1.87 -8.47
C LEU A 191 17.98 -2.44 -8.90
N PHE A 192 19.07 -1.69 -8.73
CA PHE A 192 20.41 -2.20 -9.01
C PHE A 192 20.74 -3.42 -8.14
N LEU A 193 20.42 -3.39 -6.85
CA LEU A 193 20.63 -4.52 -5.95
C LEU A 193 19.81 -5.76 -6.37
N ALA A 194 18.56 -5.58 -6.81
CA ALA A 194 17.72 -6.66 -7.31
C ALA A 194 18.29 -7.29 -8.60
N ILE A 195 18.75 -6.47 -9.54
CA ILE A 195 19.37 -6.91 -10.80
C ILE A 195 20.68 -7.68 -10.52
N LEU A 196 21.57 -7.12 -9.69
CA LEU A 196 22.83 -7.77 -9.31
C LEU A 196 22.58 -9.10 -8.60
N SER A 197 21.61 -9.12 -7.67
CA SER A 197 21.21 -10.34 -6.96
C SER A 197 20.62 -11.38 -7.89
N TYR A 198 19.86 -10.97 -8.91
CA TYR A 198 19.33 -11.85 -9.94
C TYR A 198 20.44 -12.48 -10.78
N PHE A 199 21.42 -11.70 -11.24
CA PHE A 199 22.59 -12.25 -11.94
C PHE A 199 23.40 -13.20 -11.05
N TYR A 200 23.56 -12.87 -9.77
CA TYR A 200 24.20 -13.76 -8.81
C TYR A 200 23.39 -15.05 -8.60
N PHE A 201 22.07 -14.98 -8.52
CA PHE A 201 21.19 -16.15 -8.51
C PHE A 201 21.42 -17.04 -9.74
N LEU A 202 21.43 -16.46 -10.96
CA LEU A 202 21.70 -17.20 -12.20
C LEU A 202 23.09 -17.87 -12.19
N LYS A 203 24.10 -17.25 -11.58
CA LYS A 203 25.42 -17.87 -11.36
C LYS A 203 25.32 -19.06 -10.40
N LEU A 204 24.58 -18.92 -9.30
CA LEU A 204 24.48 -19.95 -8.26
C LEU A 204 23.72 -21.21 -8.72
N ILE A 205 22.66 -21.06 -9.52
CA ILE A 205 21.84 -22.21 -9.97
C ILE A 205 22.62 -23.21 -10.83
N ARG A 206 23.75 -22.80 -11.44
CA ARG A 206 24.66 -23.70 -12.18
C ARG A 206 25.18 -24.85 -11.30
N LYS A 207 25.35 -24.61 -9.99
CA LYS A 207 25.77 -25.62 -8.99
C LYS A 207 24.73 -25.71 -7.86
N GLN A 208 23.46 -25.94 -8.23
CA GLN A 208 22.30 -25.85 -7.33
C GLN A 208 22.46 -26.63 -6.01
N LYS A 209 22.93 -27.89 -6.04
CA LYS A 209 23.09 -28.71 -4.83
C LYS A 209 24.07 -28.09 -3.83
N LYS A 210 25.25 -27.65 -4.31
CA LYS A 210 26.29 -27.00 -3.49
C LYS A 210 25.81 -25.66 -2.95
N ASN A 211 25.09 -24.90 -3.77
CA ASN A 211 24.67 -23.53 -3.46
C ASN A 211 23.27 -23.45 -2.83
N ASN A 212 22.72 -24.54 -2.31
CA ASN A 212 21.31 -24.62 -1.92
C ASN A 212 20.87 -23.50 -0.96
N ILE A 213 21.60 -23.28 0.12
CA ILE A 213 21.29 -22.22 1.12
C ILE A 213 21.53 -20.84 0.52
N LYS A 214 22.59 -20.65 -0.28
CA LYS A 214 22.87 -19.37 -0.95
C LYS A 214 21.75 -18.98 -1.91
N ILE A 215 21.22 -19.94 -2.67
CA ILE A 215 20.08 -19.70 -3.58
C ILE A 215 18.84 -19.27 -2.80
N TYR A 216 18.56 -19.93 -1.67
CA TYR A 216 17.47 -19.56 -0.78
C TYR A 216 17.60 -18.12 -0.26
N ILE A 217 18.77 -17.77 0.29
CA ILE A 217 19.04 -16.41 0.82
C ILE A 217 18.94 -15.37 -0.30
N VAL A 218 19.56 -15.61 -1.46
CA VAL A 218 19.54 -14.65 -2.58
C VAL A 218 18.12 -14.48 -3.12
N THR A 219 17.30 -15.53 -3.16
CA THR A 219 15.88 -15.40 -3.55
C THR A 219 15.12 -14.50 -2.58
N ALA A 220 15.34 -14.67 -1.28
CA ALA A 220 14.73 -13.82 -0.25
C ALA A 220 15.20 -12.36 -0.36
N LEU A 221 16.48 -12.13 -0.68
CA LEU A 221 17.01 -10.78 -0.91
C LEU A 221 16.41 -10.12 -2.15
N ILE A 222 16.28 -10.85 -3.27
CA ILE A 222 15.60 -10.34 -4.46
C ILE A 222 14.16 -9.92 -4.12
N ALA A 223 13.42 -10.78 -3.41
CA ALA A 223 12.08 -10.46 -2.93
C ALA A 223 12.05 -9.20 -2.07
N PHE A 224 12.94 -9.11 -1.08
CA PHE A 224 13.06 -7.96 -0.19
C PHE A 224 13.34 -6.67 -0.98
N PHE A 225 14.29 -6.68 -1.92
CA PHE A 225 14.61 -5.51 -2.74
C PHE A 225 13.44 -5.09 -3.63
N LEU A 226 12.73 -6.03 -4.24
CA LEU A 226 11.53 -5.73 -5.03
C LEU A 226 10.43 -5.07 -4.18
N ILE A 227 10.26 -5.48 -2.92
CA ILE A 227 9.30 -4.86 -2.00
C ILE A 227 9.76 -3.45 -1.61
N ASN A 228 11.06 -3.22 -1.40
CA ASN A 228 11.60 -1.88 -1.14
C ASN A 228 11.34 -0.91 -2.28
N ILE A 229 11.44 -1.38 -3.53
CA ILE A 229 11.12 -0.56 -4.71
C ILE A 229 9.63 -0.20 -4.72
N LYS A 230 8.76 -1.18 -4.46
CA LYS A 230 7.30 -1.04 -4.62
C LYS A 230 6.61 -0.36 -3.44
N ALA A 231 7.13 -0.52 -2.23
CA ALA A 231 6.51 -0.04 -0.99
C ALA A 231 7.52 0.66 -0.05
N PRO A 232 8.06 1.84 -0.43
CA PRO A 232 9.01 2.57 0.41
C PRO A 232 8.49 2.87 1.82
N VAL A 233 7.21 3.24 1.95
CA VAL A 233 6.54 3.58 3.22
C VAL A 233 6.48 2.42 4.21
N LEU A 234 6.62 1.17 3.74
CA LEU A 234 6.68 -0.03 4.60
C LEU A 234 8.11 -0.50 4.87
N THR A 235 9.12 0.09 4.22
CA THR A 235 10.48 -0.45 4.16
C THR A 235 11.51 0.55 4.65
N PHE A 236 12.09 1.37 3.77
CA PHE A 236 13.17 2.29 4.11
C PHE A 236 12.71 3.70 4.44
N ARG A 237 11.43 4.01 4.18
CA ARG A 237 10.72 5.23 4.61
C ARG A 237 9.56 4.88 5.54
N THR A 238 9.83 4.01 6.51
CA THR A 238 8.82 3.43 7.38
C THR A 238 7.98 4.50 8.08
N GLU A 239 6.66 4.39 7.91
CA GLU A 239 5.65 5.11 8.68
C GLU A 239 4.89 4.11 9.57
N PRO A 240 4.55 4.46 10.83
CA PRO A 240 3.75 3.60 11.69
C PRO A 240 2.32 3.52 11.19
N ILE A 241 1.76 2.31 11.14
CA ILE A 241 0.41 2.08 10.63
C ILE A 241 -0.44 1.38 11.70
N ALA A 242 -1.53 2.05 12.08
CA ALA A 242 -2.59 1.51 12.92
C ALA A 242 -2.05 0.77 14.16
N GLU A 243 -2.46 -0.50 14.34
CA GLU A 243 -2.15 -1.31 15.53
C GLU A 243 -0.65 -1.58 15.71
N GLU A 244 0.18 -1.41 14.66
CA GLU A 244 1.65 -1.53 14.77
C GLU A 244 2.18 -0.61 15.86
N PHE A 245 1.66 0.61 15.93
CA PHE A 245 2.08 1.58 16.92
C PHE A 245 1.44 1.32 18.28
N PHE A 246 0.12 1.41 18.39
CA PHE A 246 -0.52 1.47 19.70
C PHE A 246 -0.72 0.11 20.36
N ASP A 247 -0.84 -0.99 19.59
CA ASP A 247 -1.05 -2.31 20.17
C ASP A 247 0.25 -3.12 20.29
N PHE A 248 1.15 -3.01 19.31
CA PHE A 248 2.40 -3.76 19.30
C PHE A 248 3.57 -2.98 19.89
N PHE A 249 3.88 -1.78 19.38
CA PHE A 249 5.03 -1.00 19.84
C PHE A 249 4.82 -0.39 21.24
N TYR A 250 3.74 0.37 21.42
CA TYR A 250 3.44 1.11 22.64
C TYR A 250 3.36 0.18 23.86
N TYR A 251 2.53 -0.87 23.80
CA TYR A 251 2.43 -1.79 24.93
C TYR A 251 3.71 -2.60 25.17
N ALA A 252 4.43 -3.01 24.11
CA ALA A 252 5.72 -3.67 24.29
C ALA A 252 6.75 -2.77 24.99
N ARG A 253 6.64 -1.44 24.81
CA ARG A 253 7.48 -0.45 25.48
C ARG A 253 7.07 -0.26 26.94
N GLU A 254 5.78 0.02 27.18
CA GLU A 254 5.29 0.48 28.48
C GLU A 254 4.92 -0.65 29.46
N LYS A 255 4.62 -1.86 28.97
CA LYS A 255 4.14 -2.97 29.81
C LYS A 255 5.17 -4.07 30.01
N GLY A 256 4.93 -4.89 31.03
CA GLY A 256 5.71 -6.09 31.33
C GLY A 256 5.60 -7.15 30.22
N ILE A 257 6.58 -8.06 30.15
CA ILE A 257 6.60 -9.10 29.09
C ILE A 257 5.38 -10.02 29.20
N LEU A 258 5.03 -10.48 30.40
CA LEU A 258 3.89 -11.39 30.62
C LEU A 258 2.55 -10.73 30.25
N GLU A 259 2.33 -9.49 30.68
CA GLU A 259 1.13 -8.72 30.35
C GLU A 259 1.00 -8.55 28.84
N ASN A 260 2.10 -8.24 28.15
CA ASN A 260 2.12 -8.15 26.69
C ASN A 260 1.80 -9.48 26.03
N VAL A 261 2.49 -10.57 26.42
CA VAL A 261 2.32 -11.87 25.76
C VAL A 261 0.87 -12.32 25.73
N PHE A 262 0.09 -12.15 26.81
CA PHE A 262 -1.31 -12.60 26.85
C PHE A 262 -2.35 -11.57 26.44
N ARG A 263 -1.90 -10.38 26.02
CA ARG A 263 -2.79 -9.32 25.56
C ARG A 263 -3.50 -9.73 24.27
N MET A 264 -4.76 -9.35 24.12
CA MET A 264 -5.52 -9.53 22.89
C MET A 264 -5.23 -8.42 21.88
N GLU A 265 -5.46 -8.68 20.58
CA GLU A 265 -5.57 -7.67 19.53
C GLU A 265 -6.92 -7.88 18.85
N GLY A 266 -7.76 -6.84 18.84
CA GLY A 266 -9.07 -6.91 18.22
C GLY A 266 -9.94 -8.06 18.72
N GLY A 267 -9.62 -8.70 19.86
CA GLY A 267 -10.31 -9.84 20.45
C GLY A 267 -9.86 -11.24 20.02
N TYR A 268 -8.70 -11.37 19.36
CA TYR A 268 -7.99 -12.65 19.15
C TYR A 268 -6.57 -12.58 19.73
N PHE A 269 -5.83 -13.70 19.71
CA PHE A 269 -4.50 -13.79 20.32
C PHE A 269 -3.39 -13.73 19.25
N PRO A 270 -2.70 -12.59 19.01
CA PRO A 270 -1.73 -12.43 17.91
C PRO A 270 -0.29 -12.83 18.27
N LEU A 271 -0.10 -13.99 18.93
CA LEU A 271 1.15 -14.33 19.62
C LEU A 271 2.43 -14.15 18.78
N PHE A 272 2.44 -14.59 17.52
CA PHE A 272 3.65 -14.56 16.68
C PHE A 272 4.23 -13.15 16.48
N HIS A 273 3.37 -12.19 16.12
CA HIS A 273 3.75 -10.79 15.90
C HIS A 273 4.11 -10.11 17.22
N ARG A 274 3.40 -10.49 18.29
CA ARG A 274 3.64 -9.98 19.64
C ARG A 274 5.03 -10.33 20.15
N LEU A 275 5.46 -11.58 19.97
CA LEU A 275 6.80 -12.00 20.35
C LEU A 275 7.88 -11.23 19.59
N ILE A 276 7.65 -10.95 18.30
CA ILE A 276 8.56 -10.14 17.48
C ILE A 276 8.60 -8.69 17.99
N ALA A 277 7.44 -8.08 18.23
CA ALA A 277 7.34 -6.71 18.73
C ALA A 277 8.02 -6.54 20.10
N ILE A 278 7.77 -7.47 21.03
CA ILE A 278 8.44 -7.49 22.34
C ILE A 278 9.94 -7.60 22.15
N PHE A 279 10.41 -8.58 21.37
CA PHE A 279 11.84 -8.78 21.15
C PHE A 279 12.52 -7.51 20.63
N ILE A 280 12.00 -6.90 19.56
CA ILE A 280 12.60 -5.70 18.95
C ILE A 280 12.53 -4.51 19.91
N THR A 281 11.39 -4.31 20.58
CA THR A 281 11.20 -3.15 21.47
C THR A 281 12.11 -3.23 22.70
N LYS A 282 12.34 -4.44 23.23
CA LYS A 282 13.23 -4.66 24.38
C LYS A 282 14.73 -4.54 24.03
N LEU A 283 15.10 -4.39 22.75
CA LEU A 283 16.47 -3.99 22.37
C LEU A 283 16.78 -2.51 22.71
N GLY A 284 15.79 -1.71 23.12
CA GLY A 284 16.02 -0.37 23.65
C GLY A 284 16.21 0.74 22.62
N PHE A 285 16.06 0.46 21.32
CA PHE A 285 16.14 1.48 20.26
C PHE A 285 15.12 2.61 20.43
N SER A 286 15.38 3.76 19.79
CA SER A 286 14.43 4.88 19.69
C SER A 286 13.16 4.47 18.94
N ALA A 287 12.02 5.12 19.22
CA ALA A 287 10.74 4.90 18.54
C ALA A 287 10.84 4.82 17.00
N LYS A 288 11.63 5.70 16.38
CA LYS A 288 11.92 5.66 14.93
C LYS A 288 12.44 4.30 14.47
N TRP A 289 13.55 3.89 15.08
CA TRP A 289 14.26 2.65 14.72
C TRP A 289 13.48 1.40 15.10
N THR A 290 12.75 1.41 16.22
CA THR A 290 11.92 0.27 16.62
C THR A 290 10.84 -0.04 15.58
N ILE A 291 10.08 0.97 15.15
CA ILE A 291 9.07 0.82 14.09
C ILE A 291 9.71 0.38 12.76
N PHE A 292 10.84 1.00 12.38
CA PHE A 292 11.61 0.59 11.20
C PHE A 292 11.98 -0.90 11.23
N PHE A 293 12.51 -1.40 12.36
CA PHE A 293 12.88 -2.80 12.50
C PHE A 293 11.67 -3.73 12.52
N MET A 294 10.58 -3.35 13.20
CA MET A 294 9.33 -4.13 13.21
C MET A 294 8.83 -4.35 11.78
N SER A 295 8.60 -3.27 11.04
CA SER A 295 8.16 -3.32 9.64
C SER A 295 9.11 -4.11 8.73
N ASN A 296 10.42 -3.91 8.82
CA ASN A 296 11.37 -4.66 7.98
C ASN A 296 11.46 -6.15 8.35
N VAL A 297 11.33 -6.51 9.64
CA VAL A 297 11.29 -7.91 10.07
C VAL A 297 10.06 -8.62 9.51
N ALA A 298 8.89 -7.97 9.48
CA ALA A 298 7.71 -8.52 8.83
C ALA A 298 7.95 -8.85 7.35
N ILE A 299 8.55 -7.91 6.60
CA ILE A 299 8.85 -8.08 5.18
C ILE A 299 9.90 -9.17 4.95
N LEU A 300 10.90 -9.26 5.83
CA LEU A 300 11.89 -10.34 5.80
C LEU A 300 11.25 -11.69 6.07
N ILE A 301 10.33 -11.81 7.05
CA ILE A 301 9.61 -13.06 7.32
C ILE A 301 8.82 -13.52 6.08
N ILE A 302 8.11 -12.62 5.41
CA ILE A 302 7.41 -12.95 4.15
C ILE A 302 8.42 -13.41 3.09
N SER A 303 9.49 -12.64 2.88
CA SER A 303 10.49 -12.89 1.84
C SER A 303 11.22 -14.23 2.03
N PHE A 304 11.65 -14.51 3.26
CA PHE A 304 12.28 -15.78 3.61
C PHE A 304 11.27 -16.92 3.61
N GLY A 305 10.07 -16.73 4.17
CA GLY A 305 9.00 -17.72 4.21
C GLY A 305 8.61 -18.22 2.82
N ALA A 306 8.39 -17.31 1.87
CA ALA A 306 8.10 -17.64 0.48
C ALA A 306 9.29 -18.30 -0.24
N SER A 307 10.53 -17.90 0.09
CA SER A 307 11.75 -18.42 -0.53
C SER A 307 12.08 -19.86 -0.18
N ILE A 308 11.47 -20.43 0.88
CA ILE A 308 11.69 -21.83 1.32
C ILE A 308 11.53 -22.81 0.15
N PHE A 309 10.60 -22.55 -0.77
CA PHE A 309 10.32 -23.41 -1.92
C PHE A 309 11.50 -23.60 -2.90
N THR A 310 12.49 -22.70 -2.88
CA THR A 310 13.72 -22.83 -3.68
C THR A 310 14.68 -23.91 -3.16
N LEU A 311 14.58 -24.29 -1.88
CA LEU A 311 15.45 -25.29 -1.26
C LEU A 311 15.37 -26.64 -1.98
N HIS A 312 16.48 -27.37 -2.04
CA HIS A 312 16.63 -28.63 -2.78
C HIS A 312 15.60 -29.70 -2.40
N ARG A 313 15.09 -29.65 -1.16
CA ARG A 313 14.01 -30.51 -0.65
C ARG A 313 12.74 -30.43 -1.51
N PHE A 314 12.46 -29.28 -2.11
CA PHE A 314 11.28 -29.06 -2.95
C PHE A 314 11.53 -29.32 -4.45
N LYS A 315 12.69 -29.86 -4.85
CA LYS A 315 13.04 -30.10 -6.27
C LYS A 315 12.05 -30.98 -7.04
N LYS A 316 11.26 -31.80 -6.34
CA LYS A 316 10.26 -32.69 -6.96
C LYS A 316 9.09 -31.92 -7.57
N TYR A 317 8.84 -30.69 -7.11
CA TYR A 317 7.70 -29.87 -7.54
C TYR A 317 7.97 -29.02 -8.79
N GLY A 318 9.23 -28.92 -9.23
CA GLY A 318 9.57 -28.20 -10.45
C GLY A 318 11.05 -27.85 -10.53
N ASN A 319 11.46 -27.32 -11.69
CA ASN A 319 12.83 -26.83 -11.88
C ASN A 319 13.10 -25.64 -10.94
N ILE A 320 14.38 -25.28 -10.75
CA ILE A 320 14.75 -24.20 -9.81
C ILE A 320 14.14 -22.85 -10.18
N PHE A 321 13.96 -22.57 -11.48
CA PHE A 321 13.43 -21.30 -11.95
C PHE A 321 11.92 -21.16 -11.71
N PHE A 322 11.16 -22.24 -11.90
CA PHE A 322 9.76 -22.33 -11.51
C PHE A 322 9.62 -22.06 -10.01
N ARG A 323 10.40 -22.75 -9.20
CA ARG A 323 10.34 -22.59 -7.73
C ARG A 323 10.74 -21.19 -7.28
N PHE A 324 11.73 -20.58 -7.93
CA PHE A 324 12.10 -19.17 -7.73
C PHE A 324 10.94 -18.23 -8.11
N THR A 325 10.29 -18.44 -9.27
CA THR A 325 9.14 -17.64 -9.71
C THR A 325 8.00 -17.72 -8.71
N ILE A 326 7.71 -18.90 -8.18
CA ILE A 326 6.69 -19.09 -7.14
C ILE A 326 7.05 -18.37 -5.84
N SER A 327 8.32 -18.41 -5.44
CA SER A 327 8.80 -17.66 -4.28
C SER A 327 8.61 -16.15 -4.46
N ILE A 328 8.95 -15.60 -5.63
CA ILE A 328 8.74 -14.18 -5.93
C ILE A 328 7.25 -13.83 -6.01
N LEU A 329 6.41 -14.71 -6.58
CA LEU A 329 4.96 -14.54 -6.63
C LEU A 329 4.37 -14.27 -5.25
N PHE A 330 4.69 -15.12 -4.27
CA PHE A 330 4.12 -15.02 -2.93
C PHE A 330 4.76 -13.95 -2.03
N SER A 331 5.92 -13.42 -2.40
CA SER A 331 6.58 -12.38 -1.60
C SER A 331 6.41 -10.97 -2.16
N ALA A 332 6.61 -10.77 -3.47
CA ALA A 332 6.85 -9.45 -4.07
C ALA A 332 5.96 -9.14 -5.29
N PHE A 333 5.22 -10.13 -5.79
CA PHE A 333 4.19 -9.85 -6.78
C PHE A 333 2.87 -9.49 -6.09
N ASN A 334 2.06 -8.72 -6.80
CA ASN A 334 0.95 -7.99 -6.23
C ASN A 334 -0.32 -8.84 -6.21
N ILE A 335 -0.31 -9.94 -5.43
CA ILE A 335 -1.49 -10.80 -5.27
C ILE A 335 -2.61 -10.03 -4.53
N PHE A 336 -2.19 -9.19 -3.58
CA PHE A 336 -3.00 -8.30 -2.76
C PHE A 336 -2.27 -6.96 -2.58
N PRO A 337 -2.99 -5.86 -2.28
CA PRO A 337 -2.36 -4.62 -1.87
C PRO A 337 -1.38 -4.84 -0.71
N TYR A 338 -0.21 -4.20 -0.75
CA TYR A 338 0.83 -4.34 0.27
C TYR A 338 0.34 -3.95 1.68
N LEU A 339 -0.52 -2.93 1.81
CA LEU A 339 -1.12 -2.59 3.11
C LEU A 339 -1.93 -3.73 3.75
N GLN A 340 -2.47 -4.64 2.93
CA GLN A 340 -3.29 -5.76 3.38
C GLN A 340 -2.48 -7.02 3.71
N THR A 341 -1.20 -7.09 3.32
CA THR A 341 -0.41 -8.33 3.45
C THR A 341 1.04 -8.16 3.93
N HIS A 342 1.60 -6.94 3.93
CA HIS A 342 3.01 -6.69 4.25
C HIS A 342 3.24 -5.71 5.40
N THR A 343 2.17 -5.10 5.93
CA THR A 343 2.26 -4.30 7.16
C THR A 343 2.53 -5.21 8.36
N PHE A 344 3.15 -4.67 9.42
CA PHE A 344 3.42 -5.43 10.63
C PHE A 344 2.15 -6.05 11.24
N ILE A 345 1.00 -5.40 11.04
CA ILE A 345 -0.30 -5.90 11.50
C ILE A 345 -0.86 -7.03 10.63
N THR A 346 -0.54 -7.12 9.34
CA THR A 346 -1.21 -8.06 8.42
C THR A 346 -0.34 -9.18 7.88
N PHE A 347 0.98 -9.12 8.01
CA PHE A 347 1.86 -10.17 7.45
C PHE A 347 1.54 -11.58 7.94
N GLY A 348 0.93 -11.69 9.12
CA GLY A 348 0.42 -12.93 9.67
C GLY A 348 -0.49 -13.73 8.76
N TYR A 349 -1.27 -13.07 7.90
CA TYR A 349 -2.11 -13.74 6.91
C TYR A 349 -1.28 -14.51 5.87
N MET A 350 -0.05 -14.09 5.60
CA MET A 350 0.87 -14.75 4.68
C MET A 350 1.50 -16.03 5.27
N ASN A 351 1.37 -16.27 6.58
CA ASN A 351 1.89 -17.48 7.22
C ASN A 351 1.29 -18.78 6.66
N ILE A 352 0.13 -18.72 6.00
CA ILE A 352 -0.47 -19.85 5.28
C ILE A 352 0.48 -20.47 4.24
N ILE A 353 1.34 -19.66 3.60
CA ILE A 353 2.35 -20.13 2.64
C ILE A 353 3.38 -21.03 3.34
N MET A 354 3.84 -20.61 4.52
CA MET A 354 4.80 -21.39 5.32
C MET A 354 4.15 -22.67 5.86
N ILE A 355 2.92 -22.60 6.37
CA ILE A 355 2.17 -23.77 6.83
C ILE A 355 2.02 -24.79 5.69
N PHE A 356 1.71 -24.31 4.48
CA PHE A 356 1.66 -25.16 3.29
C PHE A 356 3.02 -25.77 2.95
N TYR A 357 4.12 -25.01 2.95
CA TYR A 357 5.44 -25.59 2.68
C TYR A 357 5.85 -26.62 3.73
N ILE A 358 5.53 -26.40 5.00
CA ILE A 358 5.74 -27.38 6.07
C ILE A 358 4.90 -28.63 5.81
N SER A 359 3.65 -28.49 5.37
CA SER A 359 2.76 -29.62 5.06
C SER A 359 3.21 -30.46 3.85
N LEU A 360 4.20 -30.01 3.08
CA LEU A 360 4.84 -30.77 2.00
C LEU A 360 6.12 -31.52 2.41
N ILE A 361 6.68 -31.25 3.59
CA ILE A 361 7.96 -31.83 4.06
C ILE A 361 7.77 -33.24 4.60
N ASP A 362 8.50 -34.24 4.10
CA ASP A 362 8.58 -35.54 4.79
C ASP A 362 9.25 -35.38 6.16
N PHE A 363 8.43 -35.49 7.22
CA PHE A 363 8.89 -35.28 8.59
C PHE A 363 9.80 -36.41 9.08
N ASN A 364 9.81 -37.58 8.44
CA ASN A 364 10.65 -38.70 8.85
C ASN A 364 12.11 -38.49 8.42
N GLU A 365 12.33 -37.72 7.36
CA GLU A 365 13.68 -37.31 6.91
C GLU A 365 14.29 -36.18 7.77
N LEU A 366 13.57 -35.68 8.78
CA LEU A 366 14.05 -34.62 9.65
C LEU A 366 14.75 -35.18 10.90
N LYS A 367 15.85 -34.53 11.28
CA LYS A 367 16.44 -34.68 12.61
C LYS A 367 15.43 -34.26 13.68
N LYS A 368 15.41 -34.95 14.83
CA LYS A 368 14.47 -34.70 15.94
C LYS A 368 14.41 -33.23 16.36
N LYS A 369 15.56 -32.56 16.54
CA LYS A 369 15.64 -31.13 16.89
C LYS A 369 14.94 -30.23 15.85
N ASN A 370 15.20 -30.45 14.57
CA ASN A 370 14.60 -29.66 13.48
C ASN A 370 13.09 -29.89 13.37
N TYR A 371 12.64 -31.13 13.60
CA TYR A 371 11.22 -31.46 13.63
C TYR A 371 10.50 -30.74 14.79
N ILE A 372 11.05 -30.79 16.00
CA ILE A 372 10.48 -30.08 17.16
C ILE A 372 10.39 -28.58 16.91
N LEU A 373 11.46 -27.97 16.37
CA LEU A 373 11.45 -26.54 16.04
C LEU A 373 10.37 -26.18 15.02
N LEU A 374 10.14 -27.03 14.01
CA LEU A 374 9.06 -26.84 13.04
C LEU A 374 7.67 -26.98 13.65
N MET A 375 7.48 -27.85 14.66
CA MET A 375 6.20 -27.97 15.37
C MET A 375 5.92 -26.71 16.19
N ILE A 376 6.92 -26.19 16.92
CA ILE A 376 6.81 -24.93 17.66
C ILE A 376 6.47 -23.79 16.70
N LEU A 377 7.19 -23.68 15.58
CA LEU A 377 6.89 -22.69 14.55
C LEU A 377 5.46 -22.84 14.04
N THR A 378 5.01 -24.06 13.72
CA THR A 378 3.63 -24.33 13.25
C THR A 378 2.59 -23.79 14.25
N VAL A 379 2.77 -24.02 15.55
CA VAL A 379 1.88 -23.49 16.60
C VAL A 379 1.85 -21.97 16.58
N LEU A 380 3.02 -21.32 16.51
CA LEU A 380 3.11 -19.85 16.45
C LEU A 380 2.43 -19.29 15.20
N LEU A 381 2.64 -19.91 14.03
CA LEU A 381 2.03 -19.50 12.77
C LEU A 381 0.49 -19.61 12.83
N CYS A 382 -0.05 -20.68 13.39
CA CYS A 382 -1.51 -20.87 13.51
C CYS A 382 -2.16 -19.92 14.52
N ILE A 383 -1.50 -19.58 15.63
CA ILE A 383 -2.03 -18.62 16.60
C ILE A 383 -1.97 -17.18 16.05
N SER A 384 -1.10 -16.91 15.08
CA SER A 384 -0.79 -15.54 14.63
C SER A 384 -1.97 -14.67 14.17
N LYS A 385 -3.08 -15.26 13.68
CA LYS A 385 -4.31 -14.56 13.25
C LYS A 385 -5.56 -15.41 13.46
N LEU A 386 -6.70 -14.76 13.68
CA LEU A 386 -8.00 -15.43 13.88
C LEU A 386 -8.39 -16.39 12.75
N HIS A 387 -8.11 -16.03 11.49
CA HIS A 387 -8.60 -16.76 10.32
C HIS A 387 -8.02 -18.18 10.21
N TYR A 388 -6.93 -18.48 10.92
CA TYR A 388 -6.38 -19.84 10.96
C TYR A 388 -7.29 -20.85 11.66
N ILE A 389 -8.34 -20.41 12.39
CA ILE A 389 -9.39 -21.32 12.90
C ILE A 389 -10.02 -22.15 11.77
N THR A 390 -10.02 -21.65 10.54
CA THR A 390 -10.49 -22.40 9.34
C THR A 390 -9.70 -23.70 9.10
N LEU A 391 -8.48 -23.83 9.61
CA LEU A 391 -7.68 -25.06 9.52
C LEU A 391 -8.14 -26.14 10.50
N LEU A 392 -8.93 -25.81 11.52
CA LEU A 392 -9.42 -26.77 12.53
C LEU A 392 -10.23 -27.92 11.88
N PRO A 393 -11.35 -27.66 11.17
CA PRO A 393 -12.11 -28.73 10.51
C PRO A 393 -11.30 -29.50 9.48
N VAL A 394 -10.35 -28.84 8.80
CA VAL A 394 -9.45 -29.50 7.83
C VAL A 394 -8.52 -30.49 8.52
N ALA A 395 -7.82 -30.07 9.57
CA ALA A 395 -6.90 -30.93 10.31
C ALA A 395 -7.63 -32.10 11.00
N MET A 396 -8.79 -31.83 11.61
CA MET A 396 -9.63 -32.87 12.22
C MET A 396 -10.12 -33.87 11.18
N GLY A 397 -10.62 -33.41 10.04
CA GLY A 397 -11.07 -34.28 8.95
C GLY A 397 -9.96 -35.22 8.46
N ILE A 398 -8.74 -34.70 8.27
CA ILE A 398 -7.58 -35.53 7.89
C ILE A 398 -7.24 -36.55 8.98
N LEU A 399 -7.21 -36.12 10.25
CA LEU A 399 -6.92 -37.01 11.37
C LEU A 399 -7.92 -38.14 11.48
N ILE A 400 -9.22 -37.85 11.38
CA ILE A 400 -10.30 -38.84 11.48
C ILE A 400 -10.26 -39.80 10.28
N LEU A 401 -10.26 -39.27 9.06
CA LEU A 401 -10.38 -40.07 7.83
C LEU A 401 -9.11 -40.89 7.54
N LEU A 402 -7.94 -40.39 7.91
CA LEU A 402 -6.65 -40.99 7.57
C LEU A 402 -5.86 -41.46 8.81
N TRP A 403 -6.46 -41.55 10.00
CA TRP A 403 -5.76 -41.90 11.26
C TRP A 403 -4.83 -43.11 11.12
N LYS A 404 -5.32 -44.20 10.52
CA LYS A 404 -4.58 -45.45 10.35
C LYS A 404 -3.46 -45.36 9.31
N LYS A 405 -3.54 -44.40 8.38
CA LYS A 405 -2.57 -44.21 7.27
C LYS A 405 -1.50 -43.17 7.58
N LEU A 406 -1.73 -42.29 8.55
CA LEU A 406 -0.80 -41.22 8.93
C LEU A 406 0.33 -41.77 9.80
N LYS A 407 1.57 -41.33 9.53
CA LYS A 407 2.70 -41.61 10.40
C LYS A 407 2.60 -40.77 11.67
N ILE A 408 3.28 -41.20 12.75
CA ILE A 408 3.20 -40.52 14.05
C ILE A 408 3.59 -39.04 13.98
N ARG A 409 4.61 -38.69 13.20
CA ARG A 409 5.03 -37.29 13.01
C ARG A 409 4.01 -36.47 12.22
N ASP A 410 3.29 -37.07 11.26
CA ASP A 410 2.22 -36.38 10.55
C ASP A 410 1.01 -36.14 11.47
N LYS A 411 0.69 -37.11 12.34
CA LYS A 411 -0.35 -36.97 13.37
C LYS A 411 -0.04 -35.82 14.32
N ILE A 412 1.18 -35.76 14.86
CA ILE A 412 1.61 -34.70 15.76
C ILE A 412 1.51 -33.33 15.08
N PHE A 413 1.96 -33.20 13.83
CA PHE A 413 1.81 -31.95 13.07
C PHE A 413 0.34 -31.48 12.96
N LEU A 414 -0.58 -32.39 12.61
CA LEU A 414 -2.00 -32.07 12.54
C LEU A 414 -2.61 -31.76 13.91
N ILE A 415 -2.18 -32.46 14.97
CA ILE A 415 -2.58 -32.17 16.36
C ILE A 415 -2.07 -30.79 16.78
N CYS A 416 -0.85 -30.38 16.40
CA CYS A 416 -0.36 -29.03 16.67
C CYS A 416 -1.25 -27.96 16.00
N ILE A 417 -1.68 -28.16 14.74
CA ILE A 417 -2.63 -27.27 14.07
C ILE A 417 -3.98 -27.26 14.82
N MET A 418 -4.51 -28.43 15.15
CA MET A 418 -5.78 -28.56 15.86
C MET A 418 -5.74 -27.85 17.23
N LEU A 419 -4.76 -28.14 18.08
CA LEU A 419 -4.63 -27.52 19.40
C LEU A 419 -4.42 -26.01 19.33
N SER A 420 -3.56 -25.54 18.43
CA SER A 420 -3.30 -24.09 18.27
C SER A 420 -4.55 -23.34 17.82
N THR A 421 -5.31 -23.89 16.87
CA THR A 421 -6.57 -23.31 16.40
C THR A 421 -7.70 -23.41 17.44
N MET A 422 -7.73 -24.47 18.25
CA MET A 422 -8.64 -24.58 19.41
C MET A 422 -8.32 -23.54 20.48
N ILE A 423 -7.04 -23.31 20.79
CA ILE A 423 -6.61 -22.24 21.71
C ILE A 423 -7.09 -20.89 21.17
N GLN A 424 -6.91 -20.63 19.87
CA GLN A 424 -7.38 -19.40 19.24
C GLN A 424 -8.89 -19.24 19.34
N LEU A 425 -9.65 -20.30 19.08
CA LEU A 425 -11.10 -20.31 19.17
C LEU A 425 -11.57 -20.09 20.61
N ALA A 426 -10.99 -20.77 21.59
CA ALA A 426 -11.32 -20.61 23.01
C ALA A 426 -10.99 -19.20 23.50
N TYR A 427 -9.84 -18.65 23.09
CA TYR A 427 -9.43 -17.29 23.44
C TYR A 427 -10.40 -16.27 22.83
N THR A 428 -10.75 -16.42 21.56
CA THR A 428 -11.72 -15.55 20.88
C THR A 428 -13.10 -15.68 21.53
N TYR A 429 -13.54 -16.90 21.85
CA TYR A 429 -14.82 -17.17 22.48
C TYR A 429 -14.97 -16.44 23.83
N ARG A 430 -13.94 -16.49 24.67
CA ARG A 430 -13.90 -15.76 25.96
C ARG A 430 -14.05 -14.25 25.79
N HIS A 431 -13.64 -13.71 24.65
CA HIS A 431 -13.68 -12.28 24.33
C HIS A 431 -14.80 -11.91 23.35
N THR A 432 -15.71 -12.83 23.00
CA THR A 432 -16.77 -12.59 21.99
C THR A 432 -17.68 -11.43 22.35
N LYS A 433 -17.87 -11.15 23.65
CA LYS A 433 -18.62 -9.97 24.12
C LYS A 433 -18.07 -8.64 23.60
N ASN A 434 -16.80 -8.60 23.18
CA ASN A 434 -16.18 -7.42 22.58
C ASN A 434 -16.47 -7.28 21.07
N TRP A 435 -17.15 -8.24 20.45
CA TRP A 435 -17.40 -8.31 19.00
C TRP A 435 -18.88 -8.36 18.62
N ILE A 436 -19.77 -8.64 19.58
CA ILE A 436 -21.20 -8.78 19.33
C ILE A 436 -21.84 -7.39 19.35
N ARG A 437 -22.67 -7.07 18.36
CA ARG A 437 -23.53 -5.88 18.32
C ARG A 437 -24.96 -6.26 18.68
N PHE A 438 -25.46 -5.80 19.82
CA PHE A 438 -26.89 -5.80 20.09
C PHE A 438 -27.59 -4.68 19.31
N ALA A 439 -28.90 -4.79 19.07
CA ALA A 439 -29.63 -3.88 18.15
C ALA A 439 -29.46 -2.39 18.47
N ASN A 440 -29.19 -2.05 19.74
CA ASN A 440 -29.06 -0.67 20.23
C ASN A 440 -27.60 -0.24 20.44
N GLU A 441 -26.62 -1.04 19.99
CA GLU A 441 -25.20 -0.73 20.14
C GLU A 441 -24.60 -0.11 18.87
N PRO A 442 -23.62 0.81 19.01
CA PRO A 442 -22.91 1.40 17.88
C PRO A 442 -22.21 0.34 17.02
N GLU A 443 -21.89 0.67 15.77
CA GLU A 443 -21.29 -0.30 14.83
C GLU A 443 -19.87 -0.73 15.21
N TYR A 444 -19.23 0.01 16.11
CA TYR A 444 -17.90 -0.24 16.61
C TYR A 444 -17.83 0.07 18.09
N LYS A 445 -16.87 -0.55 18.78
CA LYS A 445 -16.49 -0.24 20.15
C LYS A 445 -14.98 -0.10 20.24
N ILE A 446 -14.53 0.79 21.11
CA ILE A 446 -13.12 0.92 21.44
C ILE A 446 -12.80 -0.04 22.58
N VAL A 447 -11.83 -0.91 22.37
CA VAL A 447 -11.36 -1.88 23.35
C VAL A 447 -9.88 -1.60 23.65
N GLY A 448 -9.50 -1.51 24.91
CA GLY A 448 -8.15 -1.09 25.29
C GLY A 448 -7.85 0.35 24.87
N ARG A 449 -6.58 0.67 24.59
CA ARG A 449 -6.19 2.01 24.14
C ARG A 449 -6.41 2.14 22.64
N HIS A 450 -7.63 2.58 22.28
CA HIS A 450 -7.95 3.05 20.93
C HIS A 450 -7.94 1.93 19.88
N THR A 451 -8.07 0.65 20.29
CA THR A 451 -8.27 -0.45 19.33
C THR A 451 -9.75 -0.51 18.97
N TRP A 452 -10.04 -0.29 17.69
CA TRP A 452 -11.40 -0.30 17.18
C TRP A 452 -11.79 -1.74 16.87
N VAL A 453 -12.89 -2.18 17.47
CA VAL A 453 -13.51 -3.46 17.18
C VAL A 453 -14.85 -3.18 16.54
N TRP A 454 -14.98 -3.55 15.28
CA TRP A 454 -16.26 -3.53 14.58
C TRP A 454 -17.19 -4.57 15.21
N LEU A 455 -18.29 -4.10 15.79
CA LEU A 455 -19.30 -4.94 16.40
C LEU A 455 -20.17 -5.55 15.29
N ARG A 456 -20.43 -6.85 15.39
CA ARG A 456 -21.09 -7.64 14.35
C ARG A 456 -22.54 -7.91 14.76
N PRO A 457 -23.54 -7.52 13.95
CA PRO A 457 -24.94 -7.70 14.30
C PRO A 457 -25.29 -9.17 14.46
N VAL A 458 -26.06 -9.51 15.50
CA VAL A 458 -26.45 -10.90 15.86
C VAL A 458 -27.52 -11.50 14.94
N GLY A 459 -28.04 -10.74 13.96
CA GLY A 459 -29.08 -11.24 13.04
C GLY A 459 -28.66 -12.53 12.33
N ARG A 460 -29.52 -13.56 12.39
CA ARG A 460 -29.31 -14.87 11.76
C ARG A 460 -29.34 -14.72 10.22
N LEU A 461 -28.23 -15.02 9.56
CA LEU A 461 -28.18 -15.14 8.11
C LEU A 461 -28.89 -16.43 7.68
N LYS A 462 -29.67 -16.38 6.60
CA LYS A 462 -30.27 -17.61 6.05
C LYS A 462 -29.17 -18.47 5.44
N ILE A 463 -29.28 -19.79 5.54
CA ILE A 463 -28.30 -20.74 4.97
C ILE A 463 -28.10 -20.49 3.46
N LEU A 464 -29.18 -20.21 2.74
CA LEU A 464 -29.14 -19.88 1.32
C LEU A 464 -28.34 -18.61 1.02
N GLU A 465 -28.43 -17.58 1.87
CA GLU A 465 -27.62 -16.36 1.73
C GLU A 465 -26.13 -16.65 1.95
N ILE A 466 -25.80 -17.48 2.94
CA ILE A 466 -24.42 -17.89 3.22
C ILE A 466 -23.81 -18.60 2.01
N ILE A 467 -24.54 -19.58 1.45
CA ILE A 467 -24.11 -20.33 0.27
C ILE A 467 -24.00 -19.41 -0.94
N ASN A 468 -24.98 -18.54 -1.16
CA ASN A 468 -25.02 -17.64 -2.30
C ASN A 468 -23.83 -16.67 -2.31
N ILE A 469 -23.64 -15.90 -1.22
CA ILE A 469 -22.56 -14.92 -1.10
C ILE A 469 -21.21 -15.62 -1.07
N GLY A 470 -21.08 -16.73 -0.33
CA GLY A 470 -19.82 -17.46 -0.23
C GLY A 470 -19.38 -18.05 -1.56
N THR A 471 -20.31 -18.66 -2.31
CA THR A 471 -20.03 -19.22 -3.64
C THR A 471 -19.69 -18.11 -4.63
N HIS A 472 -20.46 -17.02 -4.64
CA HIS A 472 -20.16 -15.85 -5.46
C HIS A 472 -18.73 -15.36 -5.22
N GLN A 473 -18.33 -15.18 -3.96
CA GLN A 473 -16.99 -14.69 -3.64
C GLN A 473 -15.87 -15.68 -4.03
N ILE A 474 -16.10 -17.00 -3.93
CA ILE A 474 -15.15 -17.99 -4.48
C ILE A 474 -14.97 -17.79 -5.99
N VAL A 475 -16.07 -17.60 -6.72
CA VAL A 475 -16.05 -17.36 -8.17
C VAL A 475 -15.31 -16.06 -8.49
N GLN A 476 -15.57 -14.97 -7.76
CA GLN A 476 -14.83 -13.70 -7.95
C GLN A 476 -13.32 -13.87 -7.73
N GLN A 477 -12.91 -14.57 -6.67
CA GLN A 477 -11.48 -14.84 -6.43
C GLN A 477 -10.88 -15.69 -7.56
N PHE A 478 -11.62 -16.68 -8.07
CA PHE A 478 -11.21 -17.51 -9.20
C PHE A 478 -11.07 -16.69 -10.49
N ILE A 479 -12.04 -15.83 -10.83
CA ILE A 479 -11.98 -14.88 -11.95
C ILE A 479 -10.72 -14.01 -11.84
N SER A 480 -10.43 -13.48 -10.66
CA SER A 480 -9.30 -12.57 -10.44
C SER A 480 -7.93 -13.19 -10.73
N ILE A 481 -7.81 -14.52 -10.67
CA ILE A 481 -6.58 -15.24 -11.00
C ILE A 481 -6.35 -15.27 -12.50
N PHE A 482 -7.39 -15.61 -13.27
CA PHE A 482 -7.25 -15.87 -14.70
C PHE A 482 -7.48 -14.66 -15.59
N ASN A 483 -8.20 -13.65 -15.09
CA ASN A 483 -8.61 -12.57 -15.95
C ASN A 483 -7.66 -11.35 -15.89
N PHE A 484 -7.25 -10.79 -17.04
CA PHE A 484 -6.26 -9.71 -17.19
C PHE A 484 -6.80 -8.27 -17.10
N GLY A 485 -8.10 -8.11 -16.85
CA GLY A 485 -8.84 -6.85 -16.88
C GLY A 485 -10.20 -7.10 -17.54
N ILE A 486 -11.27 -6.48 -17.07
CA ILE A 486 -12.61 -6.63 -17.66
C ILE A 486 -13.15 -5.23 -17.84
N GLU A 487 -13.61 -4.92 -19.04
CA GLU A 487 -14.36 -3.71 -19.30
C GLU A 487 -15.71 -3.79 -18.56
N LYS A 488 -16.13 -2.68 -17.94
CA LYS A 488 -17.40 -2.57 -17.20
C LYS A 488 -18.65 -2.84 -18.07
N THR A 489 -18.49 -2.97 -19.38
CA THR A 489 -19.52 -3.18 -20.40
C THR A 489 -19.91 -4.66 -20.58
N GLN A 490 -19.20 -5.60 -19.96
CA GLN A 490 -19.52 -7.03 -20.09
C GLN A 490 -20.69 -7.45 -19.20
N ASN A 491 -21.53 -8.37 -19.70
CA ASN A 491 -22.64 -8.95 -18.93
C ASN A 491 -22.09 -9.75 -17.73
N ALA A 492 -22.13 -9.14 -16.55
CA ALA A 492 -21.58 -9.68 -15.30
C ALA A 492 -22.16 -11.05 -14.93
N PHE A 493 -23.46 -11.24 -15.15
CA PHE A 493 -24.12 -12.51 -14.86
C PHE A 493 -23.56 -13.65 -15.71
N ASN A 494 -23.46 -13.46 -17.02
CA ASN A 494 -22.94 -14.49 -17.92
C ASN A 494 -21.51 -14.88 -17.56
N LEU A 495 -20.66 -13.89 -17.26
CA LEU A 495 -19.27 -14.16 -16.89
C LEU A 495 -19.17 -14.93 -15.57
N ASN A 496 -19.92 -14.51 -14.55
CA ASN A 496 -19.95 -15.19 -13.26
C ASN A 496 -20.43 -16.65 -13.40
N VAL A 497 -21.45 -16.91 -14.22
CA VAL A 497 -21.95 -18.27 -14.49
C VAL A 497 -20.91 -19.12 -15.23
N VAL A 498 -20.26 -18.58 -16.26
CA VAL A 498 -19.20 -19.31 -17.00
C VAL A 498 -18.06 -19.70 -16.08
N TYR A 499 -17.56 -18.76 -15.26
CA TYR A 499 -16.46 -19.05 -14.33
C TYR A 499 -16.88 -19.97 -13.18
N LEU A 500 -18.15 -19.94 -12.75
CA LEU A 500 -18.69 -20.93 -11.82
C LEU A 500 -18.62 -22.34 -12.43
N ILE A 501 -19.09 -22.52 -13.67
CA ILE A 501 -19.04 -23.81 -14.37
C ILE A 501 -17.59 -24.28 -14.51
N MET A 502 -16.68 -23.40 -14.95
CA MET A 502 -15.25 -23.72 -15.04
C MET A 502 -14.65 -24.12 -13.70
N PHE A 503 -15.01 -23.41 -12.62
CA PHE A 503 -14.54 -23.74 -11.27
C PHE A 503 -15.04 -25.10 -10.81
N ILE A 504 -16.33 -25.41 -11.01
CA ILE A 504 -16.93 -26.70 -10.65
C ILE A 504 -16.24 -27.85 -11.40
N ILE A 505 -16.04 -27.71 -12.72
CA ILE A 505 -15.34 -28.71 -13.54
C ILE A 505 -13.91 -28.89 -13.05
N ALA A 506 -13.17 -27.80 -12.83
CA ALA A 506 -11.79 -27.85 -12.35
C ALA A 506 -11.70 -28.52 -10.97
N ALA A 507 -12.58 -28.15 -10.03
CA ALA A 507 -12.65 -28.75 -8.70
C ALA A 507 -12.99 -30.24 -8.76
N GLY A 508 -13.98 -30.63 -9.58
CA GLY A 508 -14.35 -32.03 -9.78
C GLY A 508 -13.21 -32.89 -10.33
N ILE A 509 -12.50 -32.39 -11.35
CA ILE A 509 -11.31 -33.05 -11.91
C ILE A 509 -10.21 -33.16 -10.85
N LEU A 510 -9.94 -32.10 -10.11
CA LEU A 510 -8.92 -32.10 -9.05
C LEU A 510 -9.24 -33.10 -7.95
N VAL A 511 -10.50 -33.18 -7.51
CA VAL A 511 -10.95 -34.16 -6.51
C VAL A 511 -10.76 -35.58 -7.04
N TYR A 512 -11.23 -35.86 -8.26
CA TYR A 512 -11.10 -37.17 -8.88
C TYR A 512 -9.64 -37.62 -8.99
N ILE A 513 -8.77 -36.78 -9.55
CA ILE A 513 -7.34 -37.10 -9.69
C ILE A 513 -6.67 -37.28 -8.33
N SER A 514 -7.02 -36.43 -7.35
CA SER A 514 -6.45 -36.49 -6.01
C SER A 514 -6.78 -37.82 -5.32
N ILE A 515 -8.05 -38.26 -5.39
CA ILE A 515 -8.51 -39.54 -4.85
C ILE A 515 -7.82 -40.72 -5.56
N LYS A 516 -7.64 -40.66 -6.89
CA LYS A 516 -6.96 -41.73 -7.66
C LYS A 516 -5.47 -41.83 -7.33
N ASN A 517 -4.77 -40.72 -7.17
CA ASN A 517 -3.32 -40.69 -6.90
C ASN A 517 -2.92 -41.23 -5.51
N LYS A 518 -3.82 -41.13 -4.52
CA LYS A 518 -3.63 -41.65 -3.14
C LYS A 518 -2.28 -41.28 -2.48
N ASN A 519 -1.77 -40.08 -2.73
CA ASN A 519 -0.51 -39.60 -2.15
C ASN A 519 -0.72 -38.40 -1.21
N ARG A 520 0.34 -38.00 -0.52
CA ARG A 520 0.30 -36.88 0.43
C ARG A 520 -0.08 -35.56 -0.24
N GLU A 521 0.46 -35.29 -1.42
CA GLU A 521 0.18 -34.06 -2.16
C GLU A 521 -1.30 -33.94 -2.58
N SER A 522 -1.95 -35.06 -2.91
CA SER A 522 -3.39 -35.13 -3.14
C SER A 522 -4.18 -34.72 -1.89
N VAL A 523 -3.78 -35.21 -0.71
CA VAL A 523 -4.41 -34.82 0.56
C VAL A 523 -4.25 -33.32 0.79
N VAL A 524 -3.06 -32.77 0.52
CA VAL A 524 -2.82 -31.32 0.65
C VAL A 524 -3.68 -30.51 -0.31
N VAL A 525 -3.86 -30.95 -1.58
CA VAL A 525 -4.75 -30.25 -2.52
C VAL A 525 -6.21 -30.30 -2.08
N LEU A 526 -6.69 -31.46 -1.63
CA LEU A 526 -8.04 -31.56 -1.07
C LEU A 526 -8.21 -30.65 0.17
N SER A 527 -7.17 -30.56 1.02
CA SER A 527 -7.16 -29.67 2.19
C SER A 527 -7.26 -28.20 1.79
N LEU A 528 -6.52 -27.78 0.75
CA LEU A 528 -6.58 -26.43 0.22
C LEU A 528 -7.94 -26.13 -0.42
N LEU A 529 -8.55 -27.10 -1.12
CA LEU A 529 -9.90 -26.97 -1.65
C LEU A 529 -10.92 -26.80 -0.51
N SER A 530 -10.86 -27.61 0.55
CA SER A 530 -11.72 -27.43 1.72
C SER A 530 -11.52 -26.06 2.37
N LEU A 531 -10.28 -25.60 2.48
CA LEU A 531 -9.96 -24.30 3.07
C LEU A 531 -10.60 -23.13 2.31
N ILE A 532 -10.63 -23.19 0.97
CA ILE A 532 -11.30 -22.20 0.10
C ILE A 532 -12.77 -22.04 0.49
N PHE A 533 -13.51 -23.14 0.64
CA PHE A 533 -14.93 -23.11 1.02
C PHE A 533 -15.11 -22.66 2.47
N ILE A 534 -14.36 -23.25 3.41
CA ILE A 534 -14.48 -22.95 4.85
C ILE A 534 -14.20 -21.47 5.12
N ASN A 535 -13.12 -20.91 4.56
CA ASN A 535 -12.79 -19.50 4.76
C ASN A 535 -13.85 -18.57 4.16
N SER A 536 -14.34 -18.90 2.96
CA SER A 536 -15.35 -18.08 2.28
C SER A 536 -16.67 -18.04 3.05
N TYR A 537 -17.14 -19.18 3.55
CA TYR A 537 -18.35 -19.22 4.38
C TYR A 537 -18.14 -18.61 5.76
N LEU A 538 -16.96 -18.75 6.37
CA LEU A 538 -16.64 -18.05 7.62
C LEU A 538 -16.68 -16.53 7.44
N ASN A 539 -16.17 -16.00 6.33
CA ASN A 539 -16.23 -14.57 6.03
C ASN A 539 -17.68 -14.07 5.90
N VAL A 540 -18.60 -14.87 5.35
CA VAL A 540 -20.02 -14.51 5.28
C VAL A 540 -20.72 -14.63 6.62
N ILE A 541 -20.52 -15.73 7.36
CA ILE A 541 -21.08 -15.94 8.71
C ILE A 541 -20.65 -14.80 9.63
N SER A 542 -19.40 -14.38 9.49
CA SER A 542 -18.83 -13.31 10.27
C SER A 542 -19.18 -11.92 9.70
N LYS A 543 -19.96 -11.82 8.61
CA LYS A 543 -20.40 -10.56 7.97
C LYS A 543 -19.27 -9.67 7.46
N VAL A 544 -18.10 -10.27 7.20
CA VAL A 544 -17.00 -9.60 6.49
C VAL A 544 -17.35 -9.45 5.01
N TRP A 545 -18.06 -10.44 4.45
CA TRP A 545 -18.60 -10.41 3.10
C TRP A 545 -20.12 -10.36 3.16
N SER A 546 -20.69 -9.38 2.49
CA SER A 546 -22.13 -9.12 2.39
C SER A 546 -22.45 -8.56 1.00
N GLY A 547 -23.73 -8.56 0.62
CA GLY A 547 -24.21 -7.91 -0.60
C GLY A 547 -25.52 -8.50 -1.11
N LEU A 548 -26.20 -7.74 -1.96
CA LEU A 548 -27.48 -8.09 -2.58
C LEU A 548 -27.33 -8.11 -4.11
N ASN A 549 -27.99 -9.04 -4.79
CA ASN A 549 -27.96 -9.19 -6.25
C ASN A 549 -26.55 -9.32 -6.88
N LEU A 550 -25.60 -9.84 -6.08
CA LEU A 550 -24.17 -9.93 -6.41
C LEU A 550 -23.86 -10.46 -7.81
N TRP A 551 -24.58 -11.50 -8.25
CA TRP A 551 -24.31 -12.17 -9.53
C TRP A 551 -24.51 -11.28 -10.76
N SER A 552 -25.40 -10.29 -10.69
CA SER A 552 -25.71 -9.38 -11.79
C SER A 552 -25.09 -7.99 -11.64
N THR A 553 -24.71 -7.59 -10.43
CA THR A 553 -24.27 -6.22 -10.12
C THR A 553 -22.79 -6.11 -9.78
N GLU A 554 -22.18 -7.14 -9.21
CA GLU A 554 -20.82 -7.04 -8.68
C GLU A 554 -19.77 -7.70 -9.55
N PHE A 555 -18.74 -6.90 -9.81
CA PHE A 555 -17.65 -7.26 -10.68
C PHE A 555 -16.32 -6.78 -10.13
N SER A 556 -15.82 -7.45 -9.10
CA SER A 556 -14.44 -7.36 -8.64
C SER A 556 -14.24 -8.32 -7.47
N ALA A 557 -13.10 -9.00 -7.46
CA ALA A 557 -12.70 -9.75 -6.27
C ALA A 557 -12.41 -8.78 -5.12
N ILE A 558 -13.00 -9.06 -3.96
CA ILE A 558 -12.66 -8.37 -2.71
C ILE A 558 -11.18 -8.66 -2.40
N ASN A 559 -10.30 -7.69 -2.69
CA ASN A 559 -8.85 -7.80 -2.50
C ASN A 559 -8.43 -7.27 -1.12
N THR A 560 -9.06 -7.79 -0.06
CA THR A 560 -8.71 -7.48 1.33
C THR A 560 -7.96 -8.64 1.99
N ARG A 561 -7.34 -8.39 3.15
CA ARG A 561 -6.64 -9.40 3.95
C ARG A 561 -7.46 -10.66 4.24
N PHE A 562 -8.80 -10.55 4.29
CA PHE A 562 -9.70 -11.67 4.60
C PHE A 562 -9.87 -12.67 3.44
N ALA A 563 -9.56 -12.26 2.21
CA ALA A 563 -9.56 -13.13 1.04
C ALA A 563 -8.25 -13.94 0.87
N VAL A 564 -7.23 -13.67 1.69
CA VAL A 564 -5.90 -14.31 1.60
C VAL A 564 -6.01 -15.84 1.72
N LEU A 565 -6.80 -16.34 2.68
CA LEU A 565 -7.05 -17.78 2.88
C LEU A 565 -8.03 -18.39 1.85
N THR A 566 -8.42 -17.65 0.82
CA THR A 566 -9.17 -18.15 -0.34
C THR A 566 -8.27 -18.13 -1.59
N LYS A 567 -7.70 -16.97 -1.93
CA LYS A 567 -6.91 -16.77 -3.16
C LYS A 567 -5.54 -17.45 -3.12
N ILE A 568 -4.82 -17.41 -1.99
CA ILE A 568 -3.51 -18.10 -1.88
C ILE A 568 -3.68 -19.62 -2.03
N PRO A 569 -4.64 -20.28 -1.35
CA PRO A 569 -4.90 -21.70 -1.59
C PRO A 569 -5.19 -22.05 -3.06
N MET A 570 -5.97 -21.23 -3.79
CA MET A 570 -6.19 -21.43 -5.23
C MET A 570 -4.88 -21.38 -6.03
N LEU A 571 -4.00 -20.42 -5.74
CA LEU A 571 -2.68 -20.33 -6.37
C LEU A 571 -1.76 -21.50 -6.00
N LEU A 572 -1.78 -21.94 -4.74
CA LEU A 572 -1.02 -23.11 -4.28
C LEU A 572 -1.49 -24.40 -4.96
N ILE A 573 -2.80 -24.56 -5.19
CA ILE A 573 -3.35 -25.64 -6.01
C ILE A 573 -2.80 -25.55 -7.43
N LEU A 574 -2.89 -24.38 -8.08
CA LEU A 574 -2.36 -24.16 -9.43
C LEU A 574 -0.89 -24.57 -9.57
N ILE A 575 -0.08 -24.29 -8.54
CA ILE A 575 1.34 -24.65 -8.48
C ILE A 575 1.56 -26.16 -8.35
N LEU A 576 0.68 -26.89 -7.66
CA LEU A 576 0.77 -28.34 -7.46
C LEU A 576 0.21 -29.16 -8.63
N ILE A 577 -0.65 -28.57 -9.47
CA ILE A 577 -1.26 -29.25 -10.64
C ILE A 577 -0.23 -30.00 -11.49
N PRO A 578 0.91 -29.41 -11.92
CA PRO A 578 1.89 -30.12 -12.74
C PRO A 578 2.41 -31.40 -12.07
N PHE A 579 2.64 -31.37 -10.76
CA PHE A 579 3.13 -32.52 -10.00
C PHE A 579 2.05 -33.62 -9.89
N ILE A 580 0.81 -33.24 -9.64
CA ILE A 580 -0.32 -34.16 -9.50
C ILE A 580 -0.64 -34.81 -10.84
N LEU A 581 -0.66 -34.03 -11.92
CA LEU A 581 -0.85 -34.55 -13.28
C LEU A 581 0.27 -35.51 -13.67
N LYS A 582 1.53 -35.19 -13.36
CA LYS A 582 2.66 -36.10 -13.59
C LYS A 582 2.44 -37.47 -12.95
N LYS A 583 1.97 -37.50 -11.71
CA LYS A 583 1.72 -38.75 -10.98
C LYS A 583 0.56 -39.55 -11.57
N TYR A 584 -0.48 -38.87 -12.04
CA TYR A 584 -1.68 -39.50 -12.58
C TYR A 584 -1.50 -40.02 -14.01
N THR A 585 -1.05 -39.17 -14.92
CA THR A 585 -0.96 -39.47 -16.38
C THR A 585 0.37 -40.08 -16.80
N LYS A 586 1.33 -40.23 -15.87
CA LYS A 586 2.74 -40.57 -16.17
C LYS A 586 3.35 -39.69 -17.28
N LYS A 587 2.88 -38.43 -17.40
CA LYS A 587 3.33 -37.46 -18.42
C LYS A 587 4.84 -37.47 -18.62
N ASN A 588 5.25 -37.44 -19.88
CA ASN A 588 6.67 -37.41 -20.23
C ASN A 588 7.33 -36.11 -19.71
N ARG A 589 8.66 -36.14 -19.62
CA ARG A 589 9.43 -35.02 -19.09
C ARG A 589 9.29 -33.73 -19.92
N LYS A 590 9.04 -33.82 -21.23
CA LYS A 590 8.96 -32.65 -22.13
C LYS A 590 7.66 -31.86 -21.89
N GLU A 591 6.52 -32.53 -21.81
CA GLU A 591 5.22 -31.90 -21.55
C GLU A 591 5.18 -31.18 -20.22
N LEU A 592 5.80 -31.74 -19.19
CA LEU A 592 5.90 -31.09 -17.88
C LEU A 592 6.74 -29.83 -17.92
N ILE A 593 7.85 -29.83 -18.68
CA ILE A 593 8.67 -28.63 -18.85
C ILE A 593 7.88 -27.52 -19.54
N ILE A 594 7.09 -27.86 -20.57
CA ILE A 594 6.22 -26.90 -21.26
C ILE A 594 5.20 -26.31 -20.28
N LEU A 595 4.53 -27.15 -19.48
CA LEU A 595 3.57 -26.71 -18.48
C LEU A 595 4.19 -25.78 -17.42
N TYR A 596 5.39 -26.12 -16.91
CA TYR A 596 6.10 -25.24 -15.96
C TYR A 596 6.46 -23.90 -16.59
N ASN A 597 6.92 -23.87 -17.84
CA ASN A 597 7.27 -22.64 -18.54
C ASN A 597 6.03 -21.77 -18.82
N PHE A 598 4.91 -22.40 -19.22
CA PHE A 598 3.63 -21.71 -19.38
C PHE A 598 3.17 -21.07 -18.07
N LEU A 599 3.24 -21.81 -16.95
CA LEU A 599 2.89 -21.25 -15.64
C LEU A 599 3.81 -20.12 -15.22
N ILE A 600 5.12 -20.20 -15.48
CA ILE A 600 6.05 -19.09 -15.23
C ILE A 600 5.62 -17.85 -16.01
N PHE A 601 5.36 -18.00 -17.30
CA PHE A 601 4.95 -16.89 -18.17
C PHE A 601 3.63 -16.27 -17.70
N PHE A 602 2.60 -17.10 -17.47
CA PHE A 602 1.31 -16.68 -16.96
C PHE A 602 1.43 -15.91 -15.64
N ILE A 603 2.14 -16.46 -14.65
CA ILE A 603 2.32 -15.85 -13.33
C ILE A 603 3.02 -14.50 -13.42
N VAL A 604 4.10 -14.43 -14.21
CA VAL A 604 4.89 -13.20 -14.35
C VAL A 604 4.04 -12.12 -15.01
N ILE A 605 3.44 -12.37 -16.18
CA ILE A 605 2.60 -11.34 -16.84
C ILE A 605 1.45 -10.90 -15.94
N LYS A 606 0.77 -11.86 -15.30
CA LYS A 606 -0.42 -11.57 -14.51
C LYS A 606 -0.12 -10.73 -13.27
N TYR A 607 0.96 -11.01 -12.55
CA TYR A 607 1.16 -10.44 -11.21
C TYR A 607 2.37 -9.52 -11.07
N SER A 608 3.33 -9.53 -12.00
CA SER A 608 4.48 -8.64 -11.92
C SER A 608 4.14 -7.21 -12.36
N LEU A 609 3.38 -7.08 -13.46
CA LEU A 609 3.02 -5.81 -14.10
C LEU A 609 1.93 -5.02 -13.36
N LEU A 610 1.15 -5.70 -12.51
CA LEU A 610 0.14 -5.04 -11.68
C LEU A 610 0.82 -4.25 -10.56
N ILE A 611 0.85 -2.93 -10.70
CA ILE A 611 1.12 -2.03 -9.58
C ILE A 611 -0.24 -1.68 -8.99
N ASN A 612 -0.32 -1.77 -7.67
CA ASN A 612 -1.52 -1.49 -6.92
C ASN A 612 -1.21 -0.20 -6.19
N ASP A 613 -1.88 0.87 -6.60
CA ASP A 613 -1.66 2.24 -6.13
C ASP A 613 -2.10 2.45 -4.67
N ASN A 614 -2.60 1.41 -4.01
CA ASN A 614 -3.01 1.43 -2.61
C ASN A 614 -1.85 1.55 -1.59
N ILE A 615 -0.63 1.90 -2.01
CA ILE A 615 0.42 2.31 -1.07
C ILE A 615 0.43 3.83 -1.08
N PHE A 616 0.23 4.44 0.09
CA PHE A 616 0.31 5.89 0.23
C PHE A 616 1.64 6.39 -0.31
N LYS A 617 1.59 7.45 -1.11
CA LYS A 617 2.82 8.19 -1.38
C LYS A 617 3.29 8.78 -0.07
N TYR A 618 4.60 8.80 0.14
CA TYR A 618 5.16 9.27 1.41
C TYR A 618 4.71 10.70 1.72
N ASN A 619 4.59 11.57 0.72
CA ASN A 619 4.13 12.95 0.89
C ASN A 619 2.67 13.08 1.34
N GLU A 620 1.88 12.02 1.20
CA GLU A 620 0.45 11.94 1.54
C GLU A 620 0.17 11.22 2.87
N VAL A 621 1.20 10.73 3.58
CA VAL A 621 1.02 10.11 4.91
C VAL A 621 1.01 11.19 6.00
N HIS A 622 0.26 11.01 7.08
CA HIS A 622 0.16 12.01 8.16
C HIS A 622 1.33 11.99 9.16
N SER A 623 1.92 10.82 9.38
CA SER A 623 2.75 10.52 10.55
C SER A 623 4.18 11.07 10.54
N ASP A 624 4.71 11.50 9.39
CA ASP A 624 6.12 11.86 9.13
C ASP A 624 7.09 11.39 10.23
N TRP A 625 7.22 10.07 10.35
CA TRP A 625 7.73 9.45 11.56
C TRP A 625 9.19 9.81 11.83
N LYS A 626 9.93 10.22 10.80
CA LYS A 626 11.29 10.77 10.93
C LYS A 626 11.35 11.93 11.93
N ILE A 627 10.31 12.76 11.98
CA ILE A 627 10.22 13.93 12.83
C ILE A 627 9.45 13.60 14.12
N TYR A 628 8.21 13.14 13.98
CA TYR A 628 7.29 13.05 15.12
C TYR A 628 7.63 11.94 16.12
N SER A 629 8.38 10.91 15.71
CA SER A 629 8.90 9.90 16.63
C SER A 629 9.75 10.46 17.77
N LYS A 630 10.31 11.68 17.61
CA LYS A 630 11.07 12.36 18.65
C LYS A 630 10.18 12.81 19.82
N PHE A 631 8.92 13.14 19.55
CA PHE A 631 7.98 13.61 20.56
C PHE A 631 7.54 12.50 21.53
N TYR A 632 7.66 11.24 21.12
CA TYR A 632 7.40 10.09 21.99
C TYR A 632 8.31 10.04 23.24
N LYS A 633 9.44 10.77 23.24
CA LYS A 633 10.30 10.89 24.44
C LYS A 633 9.69 11.77 25.54
N ASN A 634 8.69 12.59 25.20
CA ASN A 634 8.04 13.49 26.14
C ASN A 634 7.01 12.71 26.98
N LYS A 635 6.71 13.22 28.19
CA LYS A 635 5.64 12.65 29.04
C LYS A 635 4.24 12.89 28.49
N SER A 636 4.10 13.91 27.65
CA SER A 636 2.85 14.32 26.98
C SER A 636 3.11 14.51 25.50
N TRP A 637 2.19 14.02 24.66
CA TRP A 637 2.32 14.14 23.20
C TRP A 637 0.99 13.89 22.48
N THR A 638 0.87 14.46 21.29
CA THR A 638 -0.17 14.15 20.29
C THR A 638 0.54 13.73 19.01
N LEU A 639 0.28 12.52 18.52
CA LEU A 639 0.94 11.93 17.36
C LEU A 639 -0.07 11.49 16.29
N PRO A 640 0.10 11.92 15.03
CA PRO A 640 -0.61 11.31 13.90
C PRO A 640 -0.01 9.94 13.61
N ILE A 641 -0.83 8.89 13.63
CA ILE A 641 -0.47 7.49 13.35
C ILE A 641 -1.52 6.93 12.39
N TYR A 642 -1.24 6.88 11.09
CA TYR A 642 -2.27 6.56 10.09
C TYR A 642 -3.12 5.30 10.45
N PRO A 643 -4.46 5.37 10.45
CA PRO A 643 -5.36 6.52 10.20
C PRO A 643 -5.84 7.28 11.47
N PHE A 644 -5.15 7.13 12.59
CA PHE A 644 -5.48 7.65 13.93
C PHE A 644 -4.69 8.90 14.31
N PHE A 645 -5.21 9.63 15.30
CA PHE A 645 -4.42 10.52 16.15
C PHE A 645 -4.43 9.97 17.57
N ILE A 646 -3.26 9.89 18.18
CA ILE A 646 -3.06 9.26 19.48
C ILE A 646 -2.43 10.26 20.43
N MET A 647 -2.90 10.23 21.66
CA MET A 647 -2.61 11.26 22.65
C MET A 647 -2.23 10.62 23.98
N GLU A 648 -1.21 11.19 24.62
CA GLU A 648 -0.73 10.82 25.95
C GLU A 648 -0.70 12.09 26.80
N ASN A 649 -1.40 12.07 27.94
CA ASN A 649 -1.44 13.20 28.88
C ASN A 649 -1.69 14.56 28.19
N GLN A 650 -2.62 14.59 27.24
CA GLN A 650 -3.02 15.76 26.45
C GLN A 650 -4.54 15.72 26.26
N LYS A 651 -5.20 16.88 26.22
CA LYS A 651 -6.57 16.98 25.68
C LYS A 651 -6.51 17.28 24.20
N GLY A 652 -7.43 16.67 23.46
CA GLY A 652 -7.47 16.77 22.01
C GLY A 652 -8.69 17.50 21.52
N TYR A 653 -8.48 18.34 20.51
CA TYR A 653 -9.53 19.02 19.78
C TYR A 653 -9.41 18.74 18.29
N TYR A 654 -10.47 18.24 17.69
CA TYR A 654 -10.69 18.32 16.25
C TYR A 654 -11.60 19.52 15.99
N ILE A 655 -11.19 20.41 15.09
CA ILE A 655 -11.95 21.59 14.71
C ILE A 655 -12.00 21.64 13.19
N GLY A 656 -13.19 21.65 12.61
CA GLY A 656 -13.33 21.69 11.17
C GLY A 656 -14.77 21.53 10.68
N LYS A 657 -14.95 21.25 9.40
CA LYS A 657 -16.27 20.99 8.82
C LYS A 657 -16.83 19.61 9.22
N GLN A 658 -18.16 19.49 9.23
CA GLN A 658 -18.84 18.22 9.41
C GLN A 658 -18.83 17.44 8.09
N ILE A 659 -18.07 16.36 8.04
CA ILE A 659 -18.01 15.48 6.86
C ILE A 659 -18.38 14.05 7.24
N GLU A 660 -19.11 13.37 6.33
CA GLU A 660 -19.53 11.97 6.50
C GLU A 660 -18.33 11.03 6.74
N LYS A 661 -17.16 11.40 6.22
CA LYS A 661 -15.90 10.69 6.43
C LYS A 661 -14.78 11.69 6.62
N MET A 662 -14.42 11.98 7.89
CA MET A 662 -13.25 12.78 8.23
C MET A 662 -12.02 12.30 7.45
N GLU A 663 -11.23 13.21 6.88
CA GLU A 663 -9.92 12.83 6.31
C GLU A 663 -9.07 12.12 7.38
N TYR A 664 -9.21 12.57 8.63
CA TYR A 664 -8.69 11.90 9.82
C TYR A 664 -9.69 10.87 10.32
N THR A 665 -9.54 9.62 9.88
CA THR A 665 -10.60 8.62 10.00
C THR A 665 -11.00 8.33 11.46
N PHE A 666 -10.11 8.54 12.45
CA PHE A 666 -10.40 8.23 13.85
C PHE A 666 -9.67 9.15 14.86
N PHE A 667 -10.44 10.04 15.49
CA PHE A 667 -10.02 10.97 16.56
C PHE A 667 -10.88 10.77 17.82
N LEU A 668 -10.24 10.74 19.00
CA LEU A 668 -10.91 10.48 20.30
C LEU A 668 -11.06 11.69 21.23
N GLY A 669 -10.56 12.86 20.83
CA GLY A 669 -10.77 14.09 21.59
C GLY A 669 -12.14 14.73 21.34
N GLU A 670 -12.33 15.93 21.89
CA GLU A 670 -13.50 16.77 21.65
C GLU A 670 -13.55 17.20 20.18
N LYS A 671 -14.74 17.20 19.58
CA LYS A 671 -14.95 17.57 18.18
C LYS A 671 -15.83 18.81 18.10
N TYR A 672 -15.35 19.81 17.38
CA TYR A 672 -16.08 21.05 17.11
C TYR A 672 -16.28 21.17 15.61
N TYR A 673 -17.56 21.14 15.21
CA TYR A 673 -17.94 21.39 13.83
C TYR A 673 -18.41 22.82 13.71
N LEU A 674 -17.76 23.60 12.84
CA LEU A 674 -18.06 25.02 12.66
C LEU A 674 -18.85 25.20 11.36
N ASP A 675 -20.07 25.73 11.46
CA ASP A 675 -21.00 25.82 10.32
C ASP A 675 -20.47 26.70 9.18
N ASP A 676 -19.71 27.75 9.51
CA ASP A 676 -19.09 28.66 8.55
C ASP A 676 -17.97 28.01 7.71
N LEU A 677 -17.53 26.80 8.09
CA LEU A 677 -16.53 26.02 7.38
C LEU A 677 -17.14 24.98 6.43
N ASN A 678 -18.43 24.66 6.55
CA ASN A 678 -19.06 23.59 5.78
C ASN A 678 -19.10 23.87 4.27
N SER A 679 -19.17 25.14 3.87
CA SER A 679 -19.15 25.59 2.46
C SER A 679 -17.75 25.92 1.93
N LYS A 680 -16.71 25.87 2.78
CA LYS A 680 -15.35 26.24 2.41
C LYS A 680 -14.54 25.01 1.99
N GLU A 681 -13.81 25.13 0.89
CA GLU A 681 -12.80 24.12 0.51
C GLU A 681 -11.44 24.40 1.17
N GLU A 682 -11.20 25.65 1.55
CA GLU A 682 -9.95 26.15 2.09
C GLU A 682 -10.14 27.25 3.14
N ILE A 683 -9.13 27.44 3.98
CA ILE A 683 -9.03 28.55 4.92
C ILE A 683 -7.60 29.07 5.02
N THR A 684 -7.47 30.37 5.31
CA THR A 684 -6.21 31.02 5.69
C THR A 684 -6.16 31.36 7.17
N GLU A 685 -7.31 31.37 7.84
CA GLU A 685 -7.44 31.65 9.27
C GLU A 685 -8.65 30.92 9.85
N MET A 686 -8.64 30.71 11.16
CA MET A 686 -9.73 30.09 11.90
C MET A 686 -9.84 30.71 13.29
N VAL A 687 -11.07 31.08 13.67
CA VAL A 687 -11.39 31.41 15.06
C VAL A 687 -11.68 30.10 15.79
N LEU A 688 -11.02 29.89 16.91
CA LEU A 688 -11.16 28.69 17.72
C LEU A 688 -12.46 28.77 18.54
N PRO A 689 -13.15 27.64 18.76
CA PRO A 689 -14.42 27.60 19.48
C PRO A 689 -14.30 28.02 20.95
N LYS A 690 -13.08 27.98 21.50
CA LYS A 690 -12.71 28.46 22.83
C LYS A 690 -11.23 28.84 22.85
N PRO A 691 -10.78 29.66 23.81
CA PRO A 691 -9.35 29.87 24.05
C PRO A 691 -8.63 28.55 24.36
N LEU A 692 -7.54 28.26 23.65
CA LEU A 692 -6.78 27.00 23.79
C LEU A 692 -5.28 27.26 23.93
N LYS A 693 -4.61 26.48 24.78
CA LYS A 693 -3.14 26.43 24.87
C LYS A 693 -2.60 25.41 23.88
N LEU A 694 -2.12 25.89 22.73
CA LEU A 694 -1.64 25.02 21.65
C LEU A 694 -0.24 24.50 21.96
N GLU A 695 -0.09 23.17 22.12
CA GLU A 695 1.21 22.47 22.14
C GLU A 695 1.49 21.79 20.79
N TYR A 696 0.49 21.09 20.23
CA TYR A 696 0.59 20.46 18.91
C TYR A 696 -0.54 20.94 18.01
N LEU A 697 -0.25 21.20 16.74
CA LEU A 697 -1.28 21.40 15.71
C LEU A 697 -0.91 20.61 14.47
N TYR A 698 -1.87 19.86 13.93
CA TYR A 698 -1.75 19.12 12.69
C TYR A 698 -2.85 19.51 11.73
N THR A 699 -2.52 19.64 10.45
CA THR A 699 -3.46 19.98 9.40
C THR A 699 -2.98 19.45 8.04
N LYS A 700 -3.82 19.60 7.02
CA LYS A 700 -3.51 19.29 5.64
C LYS A 700 -3.56 20.55 4.81
N ARG A 701 -2.57 20.71 3.94
CA ARG A 701 -2.59 21.72 2.89
C ARG A 701 -3.61 21.33 1.82
N VAL A 702 -4.18 22.32 1.14
CA VAL A 702 -5.14 22.03 0.05
C VAL A 702 -4.47 21.38 -1.19
N ARG A 703 -3.14 21.33 -1.19
CA ARG A 703 -2.32 20.82 -2.31
C ARG A 703 -1.35 19.77 -1.85
N ASP A 704 -1.07 18.86 -2.76
CA ASP A 704 -0.22 17.71 -2.50
C ASP A 704 1.27 18.05 -2.57
N TYR A 705 1.64 19.16 -3.23
CA TYR A 705 3.01 19.69 -3.26
C TYR A 705 3.01 21.21 -3.10
N ASN A 706 3.99 21.74 -2.38
CA ASN A 706 4.18 23.18 -2.23
C ASN A 706 5.67 23.52 -2.32
N PHE A 707 5.97 24.75 -2.75
CA PHE A 707 7.34 25.21 -2.93
C PHE A 707 7.94 25.90 -1.71
N ASP A 708 7.10 26.22 -0.73
CA ASP A 708 7.44 26.94 0.51
C ASP A 708 6.92 26.21 1.75
N LYS A 709 7.51 26.53 2.91
CA LYS A 709 6.95 26.16 4.21
C LYS A 709 5.80 27.09 4.62
N ILE A 710 4.90 26.59 5.47
CA ILE A 710 3.84 27.37 6.10
C ILE A 710 4.26 27.75 7.52
N LYS A 711 3.91 28.96 7.94
CA LYS A 711 3.94 29.48 9.30
C LYS A 711 2.52 29.57 9.85
N LEU A 712 2.38 29.17 11.10
CA LEU A 712 1.19 29.32 11.91
C LEU A 712 1.38 30.53 12.83
N ILE A 713 0.45 31.48 12.79
CA ILE A 713 0.39 32.64 13.68
C ILE A 713 -0.81 32.48 14.59
N GLY A 714 -0.64 32.66 15.90
CA GLY A 714 -1.71 32.61 16.89
C GLY A 714 -1.92 33.95 17.58
N TYR A 715 -3.19 34.29 17.80
CA TYR A 715 -3.63 35.56 18.42
C TYR A 715 -4.41 35.32 19.72
N ASP A 716 -4.22 36.20 20.68
CA ASP A 716 -5.00 36.23 21.94
C ASP A 716 -6.35 36.96 21.78
N ILE A 717 -7.14 37.01 22.86
CA ILE A 717 -8.46 37.67 22.89
C ILE A 717 -8.37 39.16 22.54
N GLN A 718 -7.25 39.81 22.85
CA GLN A 718 -6.99 41.21 22.56
C GLN A 718 -6.52 41.45 21.11
N GLY A 719 -6.34 40.37 20.32
CA GLY A 719 -5.86 40.45 18.95
C GLY A 719 -4.33 40.58 18.82
N ASN A 720 -3.58 40.43 19.90
CA ASN A 720 -2.12 40.46 19.84
C ASN A 720 -1.58 39.13 19.32
N LYS A 721 -0.55 39.21 18.48
CA LYS A 721 0.22 38.04 18.06
C LYS A 721 0.99 37.46 19.26
N VAL A 722 0.65 36.25 19.65
CA VAL A 722 1.23 35.54 20.82
C VAL A 722 1.98 34.27 20.46
N LEU A 723 1.83 33.78 19.23
CA LEU A 723 2.50 32.58 18.73
C LEU A 723 2.91 32.78 17.26
N GLU A 724 4.11 32.32 16.90
CA GLU A 724 4.53 32.12 15.52
C GLU A 724 5.34 30.82 15.43
N LEU A 725 4.87 29.85 14.64
CA LEU A 725 5.53 28.56 14.46
C LEU A 725 5.75 28.27 12.99
N LEU A 726 6.97 27.88 12.61
CA LEU A 726 7.25 27.34 11.28
C LEU A 726 6.87 25.85 11.24
N GLN A 727 6.34 25.37 10.13
CA GLN A 727 6.04 23.95 9.98
C GLN A 727 7.30 23.09 10.20
N LEU A 728 7.09 21.94 10.82
CA LEU A 728 8.16 21.00 11.13
C LEU A 728 8.61 20.23 9.88
N ASN A 729 7.66 19.83 9.04
CA ASN A 729 7.89 18.93 7.93
C ASN A 729 8.61 19.57 6.75
N ASP A 730 9.10 18.70 5.86
CA ASP A 730 9.61 19.10 4.55
C ASP A 730 8.48 19.77 3.74
N LYS A 731 8.85 20.72 2.88
CA LYS A 731 7.89 21.59 2.18
C LYS A 731 7.06 20.87 1.11
N GLU A 732 7.47 19.67 0.72
CA GLU A 732 6.80 18.82 -0.25
C GLU A 732 5.68 17.97 0.39
N ARG A 733 5.45 18.07 1.71
CA ARG A 733 4.41 17.32 2.43
C ARG A 733 3.04 17.98 2.32
N SER A 734 1.99 17.18 2.12
CA SER A 734 0.60 17.66 2.15
C SER A 734 0.09 17.77 3.59
N TYR A 735 0.35 16.75 4.41
CA TYR A 735 0.10 16.79 5.85
C TYR A 735 1.28 17.43 6.59
N ILE A 736 0.96 18.43 7.42
CA ILE A 736 1.94 19.23 8.14
C ILE A 736 1.60 19.33 9.62
N GLY A 737 2.62 19.59 10.43
CA GLY A 737 2.49 19.77 11.86
C GLY A 737 3.35 20.89 12.41
N PHE A 738 2.92 21.39 13.56
CA PHE A 738 3.53 22.46 14.34
C PHE A 738 3.64 22.00 15.79
N LYS A 739 4.72 22.42 16.46
CA LYS A 739 4.92 22.18 17.88
C LYS A 739 5.29 23.49 18.56
N ASN A 740 4.55 23.84 19.60
CA ASN A 740 4.89 24.92 20.52
C ASN A 740 5.59 24.31 21.75
N ASP A 741 6.85 24.66 21.95
CA ASP A 741 7.60 24.17 23.12
C ASP A 741 7.18 24.88 24.43
N PHE A 742 6.43 25.99 24.34
CA PHE A 742 5.99 26.79 25.49
C PHE A 742 4.49 27.15 25.40
N PRO A 743 3.57 26.20 25.63
CA PRO A 743 2.11 26.42 25.56
C PRO A 743 1.56 27.18 26.77
N ASN A 744 2.07 28.39 27.05
CA ASN A 744 1.71 29.19 28.23
C ASN A 744 0.57 30.19 28.00
N LYS A 745 0.33 30.61 26.74
CA LYS A 745 -0.71 31.57 26.36
C LYS A 745 -1.90 30.90 25.70
N GLU A 746 -3.08 31.46 25.94
CA GLU A 746 -4.31 31.05 25.27
C GLU A 746 -4.43 31.73 23.90
N ILE A 747 -4.83 30.94 22.92
CA ILE A 747 -5.01 31.35 21.52
C ILE A 747 -6.50 31.26 21.22
N VAL A 748 -7.05 32.28 20.56
CA VAL A 748 -8.45 32.30 20.09
C VAL A 748 -8.59 32.36 18.59
N LYS A 749 -7.54 32.79 17.87
CA LYS A 749 -7.52 32.83 16.42
C LYS A 749 -6.17 32.36 15.92
N ILE A 750 -6.19 31.56 14.85
CA ILE A 750 -5.01 31.13 14.13
C ILE A 750 -5.04 31.62 12.68
N GLN A 751 -3.87 31.87 12.12
CA GLN A 751 -3.66 32.29 10.74
C GLN A 751 -2.49 31.51 10.12
N PHE A 752 -2.63 31.17 8.84
CA PHE A 752 -1.64 30.47 8.05
C PHE A 752 -1.07 31.40 6.98
N VAL A 753 0.25 31.54 6.99
CA VAL A 753 1.01 32.30 5.98
C VAL A 753 2.18 31.45 5.49
N ASN A 754 2.76 31.72 4.33
CA ASN A 754 4.02 31.08 3.94
C ASN A 754 5.21 31.68 4.70
N GLU A 755 6.41 31.13 4.48
CA GLU A 755 7.65 31.65 5.06
C GLU A 755 7.94 33.12 4.70
N ASN A 756 7.38 33.60 3.58
CA ASN A 756 7.45 34.97 3.09
C ASN A 756 6.28 35.88 3.57
N ASN A 757 5.50 35.44 4.57
CA ASN A 757 4.33 36.17 5.12
C ASN A 757 3.15 36.39 4.15
N LYS A 758 3.09 35.68 3.03
CA LYS A 758 1.94 35.68 2.12
C LYS A 758 0.86 34.73 2.61
N LYS A 759 -0.41 34.99 2.27
CA LYS A 759 -1.54 34.13 2.65
C LYS A 759 -1.28 32.66 2.28
N ALA A 760 -1.58 31.73 3.17
CA ALA A 760 -1.49 30.30 2.91
C ALA A 760 -2.76 29.55 3.21
N TYR A 761 -3.05 28.55 2.36
CA TYR A 761 -4.34 27.86 2.33
C TYR A 761 -4.18 26.42 2.84
N ILE A 762 -5.02 26.06 3.81
CA ILE A 762 -5.15 24.70 4.33
C ILE A 762 -6.59 24.21 4.16
N VAL A 763 -6.78 22.90 4.22
CA VAL A 763 -8.12 22.30 4.33
C VAL A 763 -8.74 22.77 5.66
N PRO A 764 -10.06 23.04 5.75
CA PRO A 764 -10.73 23.52 6.95
C PRO A 764 -10.88 22.43 8.03
N GLU A 765 -9.78 21.78 8.37
CA GLU A 765 -9.70 20.71 9.36
C GLU A 765 -8.34 20.75 10.07
N ILE A 766 -8.39 20.92 11.39
CA ILE A 766 -7.22 20.93 12.25
C ILE A 766 -7.39 19.99 13.44
N VAL A 767 -6.27 19.45 13.90
CA VAL A 767 -6.19 18.68 15.16
C VAL A 767 -5.22 19.39 16.10
N ILE A 768 -5.68 19.73 17.30
CA ILE A 768 -4.92 20.42 18.33
C ILE A 768 -4.72 19.49 19.54
N GLY A 769 -3.49 19.45 20.05
CA GLY A 769 -3.15 18.92 21.38
C GLY A 769 -2.85 20.05 22.36
N THR A 770 -3.49 20.01 23.53
CA THR A 770 -3.22 20.90 24.66
C THR A 770 -2.71 20.10 25.87
N PRO A 771 -1.83 20.70 26.71
CA PRO A 771 -1.49 20.17 28.03
C PRO A 771 -2.69 20.05 28.97
#